data_AF-A0A0A1U725-F1
#
_entry.id   AF-A0A0A1U725-F1
#
_cell.length_a   1.000
_cell.length_b   1.000
_cell.length_c   1.000
_cell.angle_alpha   90.00
_cell.angle_beta   90.00
_cell.angle_gamma   90.00
#
_symmetry.space_group_name_H-M   'P 1'
#
loop_
_entity.id
_entity.type
_entity.pdbx_description
1 polymer ?
#
loop_
_entity_poly.entity_id
_entity_poly.type
_entity_poly.pdbx_seq_one_letter_code
_entity_poly.pdbx_strand_id
1 'polypeptide(L)'
;MFLTFAVISSSYEWCENSNGAISYGVFETCTKKGWSYSTDTNDYDHFSFDDTCCINNTKTLANTGTYARNYQKYFRFQGNMSNFKTFFIRDHYPNTLYDFYEDSRYQPFFISFGCFNKEQDCRTEVYDYTKTIIGLELRSVSLFSDIDQHFDIWLRRNLTSIPYVHVDGLVSQTVNFNFSDMSAWEGVYSGSRYLFSGSSQVDESRVTFTKRSSSDGWVAKVVCTRSNFKRIMLFKENEITGGVNTNLCGCEPNNGNFTYSSNFTYPDCDYNSTYLDLDLSNYSKYNNTYTLTLFEWNTIIISLQKSYTLTSNSTNSVLKLNLLVLNKDTNIFFRLPVEITTLEVNSPSQTYFEYRLTVDNIISSTNDMVLFYLKGLLELSTNKLSKCGMRIYLSTSLNTPCICEYKNGNFITEKSIFMSDSDCKMYGYDYQLNLIIYDSVYRTDNINNENWKSINFTCGCELYTNYWNYYITAIDVVVYDHLTMYINLNVFENLIFNDNSQITVKSRFLFIKSESLKFFNLSTTNIDRNPLINVDDSSVEMNSINELYTFDYREFCIDVISFRYKPNWNAKQLSLLRGGKLLRVCNSTDDHETEVKCTLNRNNFYDYSNYKYQLYHCPLNETLCTVIANNSDLVINDIFIGNIQQEVDVLNLTITTNYSTHFKDIKSGVLYIDNKSVNGASVTLTQKVDKLFISSKYLFQPNSNNSNTIGFSTYFKCRAFKTSINGDDMCVLCKQNMYLKDGMCFGIDVSCLNISSGNTNKVCEQCDIKQEPYQNECLDCPNNCKRCVNQKCVLCEDNYSYNSEGKCVAINKTTTNVELYSKQKVLKCSAGYYNTFDMCHKCSDHCLYCETFEFCLSCKNTHILNEKNECAPLPDGEIVIGEKFILCSDSYYSNNGTCVECSSKYGELCDVCDDKKCVKCSNMGVLDCDGNCIAFELSGCVSSPNTYCSGCQNHSNFISESNGVCSEISNCKIATNGKCASCNDGYYFTSNQTCVGLSSNQTENCDIINNDNGKCIRCASKHYLSDGTCLNCPNNCMSCINATVCIECEGGFSVSSNGTCTTSTTQMENCKKMINRLFICAICDQKYFRNDKGQCENCIDNCDECNQKNTCL
;
A
#
# COMPACT_ATOMS: atom_id res chain seq x y z
N MET A 1 -91.91 -28.13 -39.56
CA MET A 1 -91.08 -27.06 -40.14
C MET A 1 -90.90 -26.02 -39.05
N PHE A 2 -89.78 -26.04 -38.33
CA PHE A 2 -89.54 -25.15 -37.19
C PHE A 2 -88.85 -23.87 -37.69
N LEU A 3 -89.43 -22.73 -37.36
CA LEU A 3 -88.87 -21.40 -37.60
C LEU A 3 -88.91 -20.63 -36.27
N THR A 4 -87.96 -20.94 -35.39
CA THR A 4 -87.73 -20.20 -34.15
C THR A 4 -86.84 -19.00 -34.47
N PHE A 5 -87.43 -17.81 -34.56
CA PHE A 5 -86.67 -16.57 -34.56
C PHE A 5 -85.96 -16.42 -33.21
N ALA A 6 -84.63 -16.46 -33.22
CA ALA A 6 -83.83 -15.97 -32.10
C ALA A 6 -83.78 -14.44 -32.19
N VAL A 7 -84.47 -13.75 -31.29
CA VAL A 7 -84.33 -12.30 -31.13
C VAL A 7 -83.00 -12.04 -30.42
N ILE A 8 -82.03 -11.49 -31.14
CA ILE A 8 -80.80 -10.98 -30.55
C ILE A 8 -81.14 -9.63 -29.90
N SER A 9 -81.18 -9.59 -28.57
CA SER A 9 -81.33 -8.34 -27.81
C SER A 9 -79.97 -7.64 -27.72
N SER A 10 -79.70 -6.72 -28.64
CA SER A 10 -78.57 -5.80 -28.57
C SER A 10 -78.80 -4.74 -27.48
N SER A 11 -78.23 -4.96 -26.29
CA SER A 11 -78.20 -3.96 -25.21
C SER A 11 -77.09 -2.93 -25.45
N TYR A 12 -77.38 -1.65 -25.21
CA TYR A 12 -76.37 -0.60 -25.18
C TYR A 12 -75.48 -0.76 -23.94
N GLU A 13 -74.16 -0.86 -24.13
CA GLU A 13 -73.21 -1.01 -23.03
C GLU A 13 -71.89 -0.27 -23.28
N TRP A 14 -71.14 -0.04 -22.19
CA TRP A 14 -69.73 0.36 -22.30
C TRP A 14 -68.90 -0.85 -22.68
N CYS A 15 -68.02 -0.69 -23.68
CA CYS A 15 -67.26 -1.79 -24.22
C CYS A 15 -65.87 -1.40 -24.71
N GLU A 16 -64.92 -2.32 -24.61
CA GLU A 16 -63.57 -2.17 -25.15
C GLU A 16 -63.48 -2.72 -26.57
N ASN A 17 -63.05 -1.87 -27.51
CA ASN A 17 -62.83 -2.24 -28.90
C ASN A 17 -61.46 -2.91 -29.14
N SER A 18 -61.22 -3.41 -30.35
CA SER A 18 -59.96 -4.08 -30.74
C SER A 18 -58.69 -3.24 -30.55
N ASN A 19 -58.83 -1.92 -30.43
CA ASN A 19 -57.73 -0.98 -30.24
C ASN A 19 -57.52 -0.62 -28.76
N GLY A 20 -58.24 -1.26 -27.83
CA GLY A 20 -58.13 -1.05 -26.39
C GLY A 20 -58.83 0.20 -25.84
N ALA A 21 -59.66 0.86 -26.66
CA ALA A 21 -60.43 2.03 -26.24
C ALA A 21 -61.83 1.63 -25.78
N ILE A 22 -62.25 2.19 -24.65
CA ILE A 22 -63.57 1.98 -24.03
C ILE A 22 -64.55 3.00 -24.60
N SER A 23 -65.63 2.55 -25.22
CA SER A 23 -66.68 3.41 -25.79
C SER A 23 -68.09 2.87 -25.51
N TYR A 24 -69.11 3.73 -25.56
CA TYR A 24 -70.50 3.33 -25.36
C TYR A 24 -71.20 3.13 -26.70
N GLY A 25 -72.00 2.06 -26.82
CA GLY A 25 -72.70 1.74 -28.06
C GLY A 25 -73.30 0.34 -28.08
N VAL A 26 -73.54 -0.15 -29.30
CA VAL A 26 -74.05 -1.50 -29.56
C VAL A 26 -72.93 -2.34 -30.20
N PHE A 27 -72.65 -3.50 -29.62
CA PHE A 27 -71.55 -4.38 -30.03
C PHE A 27 -72.05 -5.82 -30.21
N GLU A 28 -71.54 -6.53 -31.22
CA GLU A 28 -71.89 -7.95 -31.44
C GLU A 28 -71.26 -8.89 -30.40
N THR A 29 -70.05 -8.53 -29.93
CA THR A 29 -69.38 -9.15 -28.79
C THR A 29 -68.74 -8.04 -27.98
N CYS A 30 -68.84 -8.13 -26.65
CA CYS A 30 -68.25 -7.11 -25.78
C CYS A 30 -67.13 -7.65 -24.90
N THR A 31 -65.99 -6.93 -24.88
CA THR A 31 -64.85 -7.23 -24.01
C THR A 31 -64.69 -6.15 -22.94
N LYS A 32 -64.38 -6.58 -21.71
CA LYS A 32 -64.21 -5.76 -20.51
C LYS A 32 -63.04 -6.32 -19.70
N LYS A 33 -61.80 -6.08 -20.15
CA LYS A 33 -60.61 -6.76 -19.61
C LYS A 33 -59.92 -5.93 -18.54
N GLY A 34 -60.04 -6.36 -17.29
CA GLY A 34 -59.49 -5.67 -16.10
C GLY A 34 -60.27 -4.43 -15.67
N TRP A 35 -61.49 -4.27 -16.17
CA TRP A 35 -62.36 -3.18 -15.78
C TRP A 35 -63.81 -3.63 -15.84
N SER A 36 -64.62 -3.01 -14.99
CA SER A 36 -66.05 -3.21 -14.91
C SER A 36 -66.75 -1.86 -14.83
N TYR A 37 -68.04 -1.84 -15.14
CA TYR A 37 -68.87 -0.67 -14.90
C TYR A 37 -70.24 -1.08 -14.34
N SER A 38 -70.84 -0.19 -13.57
CA SER A 38 -72.27 -0.19 -13.25
C SER A 38 -72.86 1.19 -13.53
N THR A 39 -74.15 1.27 -13.82
CA THR A 39 -74.88 2.54 -13.87
C THR A 39 -75.87 2.59 -12.71
N ASP A 40 -75.91 3.70 -11.98
CA ASP A 40 -76.88 3.91 -10.89
C ASP A 40 -78.15 4.67 -11.32
N THR A 41 -79.07 4.89 -10.39
CA THR A 41 -80.35 5.58 -10.63
C THR A 41 -80.24 7.11 -10.70
N ASN A 42 -79.04 7.67 -10.50
CA ASN A 42 -78.77 9.11 -10.48
C ASN A 42 -77.97 9.55 -11.73
N ASP A 43 -77.97 8.70 -12.76
CA ASP A 43 -77.24 8.86 -14.02
C ASP A 43 -75.70 8.95 -13.86
N TYR A 44 -75.13 8.19 -12.92
CA TYR A 44 -73.68 7.94 -12.84
C TYR A 44 -73.30 6.60 -13.47
N ASP A 45 -72.27 6.59 -14.30
CA ASP A 45 -71.51 5.41 -14.68
C ASP A 45 -70.29 5.28 -13.75
N HIS A 46 -70.28 4.23 -12.92
CA HIS A 46 -69.21 3.89 -11.99
C HIS A 46 -68.26 2.89 -12.64
N PHE A 47 -67.07 3.33 -13.03
CA PHE A 47 -66.00 2.50 -13.57
C PHE A 47 -65.07 2.04 -12.45
N SER A 48 -64.84 0.73 -12.36
CA SER A 48 -63.83 0.16 -11.46
C SER A 48 -62.80 -0.59 -12.29
N PHE A 49 -61.55 -0.13 -12.24
CA PHE A 49 -60.39 -0.82 -12.78
C PHE A 49 -59.77 -1.71 -11.70
N ASP A 50 -59.30 -2.89 -12.09
CA ASP A 50 -58.56 -3.84 -11.24
C ASP A 50 -57.11 -4.04 -11.72
N ASP A 51 -56.33 -4.81 -10.96
CA ASP A 51 -54.90 -5.08 -11.21
C ASP A 51 -54.65 -5.97 -12.44
N THR A 52 -55.70 -6.58 -13.02
CA THR A 52 -55.62 -7.25 -14.33
C THR A 52 -55.77 -6.27 -15.50
N CYS A 53 -56.07 -4.99 -15.22
CA CYS A 53 -55.82 -3.90 -16.16
C CYS A 53 -54.33 -3.49 -16.13
N CYS A 54 -53.68 -3.22 -17.26
CA CYS A 54 -54.18 -3.17 -18.63
C CYS A 54 -53.10 -3.80 -19.53
N ILE A 55 -53.47 -4.35 -20.71
CA ILE A 55 -52.47 -4.97 -21.63
C ILE A 55 -51.40 -3.95 -22.04
N ASN A 56 -51.83 -2.72 -22.32
CA ASN A 56 -50.96 -1.59 -22.62
C ASN A 56 -50.86 -0.68 -21.39
N ASN A 57 -49.79 0.10 -21.29
CA ASN A 57 -49.61 1.10 -20.21
C ASN A 57 -50.63 2.27 -20.25
N THR A 58 -51.48 2.28 -21.27
CA THR A 58 -52.35 3.35 -21.69
C THR A 58 -53.76 2.81 -21.92
N LYS A 59 -54.78 3.52 -21.43
CA LYS A 59 -56.18 3.32 -21.80
C LYS A 59 -56.77 4.60 -22.35
N THR A 60 -57.82 4.44 -23.16
CA THR A 60 -58.61 5.55 -23.69
C THR A 60 -60.08 5.31 -23.37
N LEU A 61 -60.77 6.29 -22.79
CA LEU A 61 -62.23 6.35 -22.74
C LEU A 61 -62.69 7.33 -23.84
N ALA A 62 -63.51 6.85 -24.76
CA ALA A 62 -64.05 7.61 -25.88
C ALA A 62 -65.59 7.67 -25.77
N ASN A 63 -66.10 8.69 -25.11
CA ASN A 63 -67.52 9.04 -25.03
C ASN A 63 -67.90 9.97 -26.19
N THR A 64 -67.65 9.53 -27.42
CA THR A 64 -67.71 10.35 -28.65
C THR A 64 -68.52 9.66 -29.75
N GLY A 65 -69.11 10.44 -30.64
CA GLY A 65 -69.95 9.95 -31.74
C GLY A 65 -71.42 9.70 -31.37
N THR A 66 -72.18 9.11 -32.29
CA THR A 66 -73.66 9.09 -32.30
C THR A 66 -74.34 8.51 -31.05
N TYR A 67 -73.64 7.69 -30.27
CA TYR A 67 -74.17 7.03 -29.07
C TYR A 67 -73.55 7.55 -27.76
N ALA A 68 -72.81 8.67 -27.79
CA ALA A 68 -72.20 9.23 -26.58
C ALA A 68 -73.23 9.44 -25.45
N ARG A 69 -72.83 9.15 -24.22
CA ARG A 69 -73.72 9.10 -23.04
C ARG A 69 -73.42 10.22 -22.06
N ASN A 70 -74.34 11.18 -21.96
CA ASN A 70 -74.29 12.34 -21.05
C ASN A 70 -74.66 11.97 -19.60
N TYR A 71 -73.87 11.06 -19.03
CA TYR A 71 -73.99 10.52 -17.67
C TYR A 71 -72.71 10.87 -16.91
N GLN A 72 -72.79 11.12 -15.61
CA GLN A 72 -71.60 11.45 -14.81
C GLN A 72 -70.66 10.25 -14.71
N LYS A 73 -69.35 10.48 -14.61
CA LYS A 73 -68.32 9.44 -14.76
C LYS A 73 -67.48 9.35 -13.49
N TYR A 74 -67.60 8.24 -12.75
CA TYR A 74 -66.86 8.01 -11.51
C TYR A 74 -65.82 6.89 -11.70
N PHE A 75 -64.59 7.07 -11.23
CA PHE A 75 -63.47 6.16 -11.47
C PHE A 75 -62.82 5.70 -10.16
N ARG A 76 -62.71 4.37 -10.01
CA ARG A 76 -61.96 3.69 -8.93
C ARG A 76 -60.84 2.81 -9.47
N PHE A 77 -59.81 2.64 -8.65
CA PHE A 77 -58.56 1.97 -9.04
C PHE A 77 -58.12 0.96 -7.98
N GLN A 78 -58.60 -0.28 -8.08
CA GLN A 78 -58.46 -1.31 -7.06
C GLN A 78 -57.28 -2.24 -7.35
N GLY A 79 -56.48 -2.58 -6.34
CA GLY A 79 -55.28 -3.43 -6.52
C GLY A 79 -54.06 -2.69 -7.07
N ASN A 80 -53.00 -3.42 -7.41
CA ASN A 80 -51.70 -2.82 -7.76
C ASN A 80 -51.65 -2.35 -9.23
N MET A 81 -52.01 -1.08 -9.46
CA MET A 81 -52.04 -0.41 -10.78
C MET A 81 -50.66 -0.14 -11.42
N SER A 82 -49.67 -1.03 -11.25
CA SER A 82 -48.32 -0.86 -11.80
C SER A 82 -48.29 -0.76 -13.34
N ASN A 83 -49.28 -1.36 -14.01
CA ASN A 83 -49.42 -1.36 -15.46
C ASN A 83 -50.26 -0.19 -16.01
N PHE A 84 -51.25 0.33 -15.30
CA PHE A 84 -52.12 1.40 -15.82
C PHE A 84 -51.55 2.78 -15.49
N LYS A 85 -50.77 3.36 -16.42
CA LYS A 85 -50.00 4.61 -16.19
C LYS A 85 -50.62 5.85 -16.79
N THR A 86 -51.32 5.70 -17.92
CA THR A 86 -51.87 6.80 -18.72
C THR A 86 -53.34 6.59 -19.05
N PHE A 87 -54.19 7.58 -18.78
CA PHE A 87 -55.61 7.56 -19.15
C PHE A 87 -55.96 8.75 -20.05
N PHE A 88 -56.29 8.46 -21.31
CA PHE A 88 -56.82 9.43 -22.25
C PHE A 88 -58.35 9.47 -22.21
N ILE A 89 -58.93 10.66 -22.23
CA ILE A 89 -60.37 10.87 -22.13
C ILE A 89 -60.81 11.79 -23.28
N ARG A 90 -61.75 11.28 -24.07
CA ARG A 90 -62.45 12.00 -25.13
C ARG A 90 -63.93 12.00 -24.80
N ASP A 91 -64.55 13.15 -24.83
CA ASP A 91 -65.95 13.32 -24.45
C ASP A 91 -66.65 14.30 -25.37
N HIS A 92 -67.94 14.06 -25.62
CA HIS A 92 -68.78 14.90 -26.47
C HIS A 92 -69.45 16.05 -25.70
N TYR A 93 -69.81 15.85 -24.43
CA TYR A 93 -70.72 16.76 -23.73
C TYR A 93 -69.98 17.72 -22.77
N PRO A 94 -70.25 19.03 -22.80
CA PRO A 94 -69.62 20.01 -21.88
C PRO A 94 -70.12 19.90 -20.43
N ASN A 95 -71.21 19.15 -20.20
CA ASN A 95 -71.85 18.96 -18.90
C ASN A 95 -71.62 17.55 -18.29
N THR A 96 -70.60 16.81 -18.76
CA THR A 96 -70.14 15.56 -18.12
C THR A 96 -69.09 15.87 -17.06
N LEU A 97 -69.43 15.64 -15.79
CA LEU A 97 -68.51 15.59 -14.66
C LEU A 97 -67.74 14.27 -14.67
N TYR A 98 -66.44 14.38 -14.40
CA TYR A 98 -65.54 13.25 -14.21
C TYR A 98 -64.97 13.32 -12.78
N ASP A 99 -65.06 12.24 -12.02
CA ASP A 99 -64.58 12.16 -10.63
C ASP A 99 -63.61 10.97 -10.48
N PHE A 100 -62.36 11.31 -10.17
CA PHE A 100 -61.26 10.37 -9.98
C PHE A 100 -60.96 10.19 -8.50
N TYR A 101 -61.33 9.03 -7.97
CA TYR A 101 -60.94 8.63 -6.63
C TYR A 101 -59.50 8.05 -6.64
N GLU A 102 -58.72 8.28 -5.58
CA GLU A 102 -57.30 7.89 -5.59
C GLU A 102 -57.07 6.37 -5.52
N ASP A 103 -57.75 5.69 -4.59
CA ASP A 103 -57.55 4.27 -4.24
C ASP A 103 -56.06 3.83 -4.34
N SER A 104 -55.76 2.92 -5.25
CA SER A 104 -54.43 2.33 -5.48
C SER A 104 -53.86 2.67 -6.87
N ARG A 105 -54.31 3.78 -7.48
CA ARG A 105 -53.86 4.23 -8.83
C ARG A 105 -52.34 4.33 -8.96
N TYR A 106 -51.82 4.29 -10.19
CA TYR A 106 -50.37 4.43 -10.42
C TYR A 106 -49.83 5.77 -9.87
N GLN A 107 -48.50 5.86 -9.71
CA GLN A 107 -47.85 7.13 -9.40
C GLN A 107 -46.52 7.27 -10.15
N PRO A 108 -46.30 8.35 -10.92
CA PRO A 108 -47.26 9.40 -11.28
C PRO A 108 -48.28 8.89 -12.32
N PHE A 109 -49.57 9.05 -12.06
CA PHE A 109 -50.63 8.71 -13.03
C PHE A 109 -50.90 9.89 -13.96
N PHE A 110 -50.84 9.68 -15.27
CA PHE A 110 -51.11 10.71 -16.27
C PHE A 110 -52.56 10.63 -16.75
N ILE A 111 -53.32 11.72 -16.60
CA ILE A 111 -54.70 11.84 -17.08
C ILE A 111 -54.76 12.98 -18.09
N SER A 112 -55.28 12.70 -19.28
CA SER A 112 -55.24 13.63 -20.41
C SER A 112 -56.61 13.74 -21.07
N PHE A 113 -57.18 14.94 -21.04
CA PHE A 113 -58.50 15.26 -21.57
C PHE A 113 -58.36 15.98 -22.90
N GLY A 114 -58.85 15.40 -23.99
CA GLY A 114 -58.79 16.08 -25.27
C GLY A 114 -58.78 15.19 -26.50
N CYS A 115 -58.99 15.83 -27.64
CA CYS A 115 -59.03 15.22 -28.96
C CYS A 115 -57.90 15.83 -29.81
N PHE A 116 -56.68 15.49 -29.41
CA PHE A 116 -55.38 16.04 -29.86
C PHE A 116 -55.10 16.07 -31.38
N ASN A 117 -56.01 15.53 -32.20
CA ASN A 117 -55.98 15.53 -33.67
C ASN A 117 -57.07 16.43 -34.32
N LYS A 118 -57.80 17.25 -33.55
CA LYS A 118 -58.99 18.02 -34.01
C LYS A 118 -60.11 17.11 -34.54
N GLU A 119 -60.36 16.01 -33.84
CA GLU A 119 -61.45 15.08 -34.15
C GLU A 119 -62.80 15.79 -34.02
N GLN A 120 -63.75 15.50 -34.91
CA GLN A 120 -65.12 16.02 -34.79
C GLN A 120 -65.85 15.36 -33.61
N ASP A 121 -66.88 16.01 -33.10
CA ASP A 121 -67.74 15.54 -32.00
C ASP A 121 -67.08 15.42 -30.61
N CYS A 122 -66.02 16.17 -30.32
CA CYS A 122 -65.48 16.36 -28.96
C CYS A 122 -65.91 17.71 -28.35
N ARG A 123 -66.05 17.76 -27.02
CA ARG A 123 -66.36 18.98 -26.26
C ARG A 123 -65.23 20.00 -26.37
N THR A 124 -65.61 21.28 -26.47
CA THR A 124 -64.67 22.41 -26.57
C THR A 124 -64.60 23.26 -25.31
N GLU A 125 -65.49 23.02 -24.35
CA GLU A 125 -65.62 23.75 -23.09
C GLU A 125 -66.20 22.83 -22.01
N VAL A 126 -66.15 23.29 -20.75
CA VAL A 126 -66.61 22.56 -19.56
C VAL A 126 -67.33 23.55 -18.65
N TYR A 127 -68.52 23.19 -18.15
CA TYR A 127 -69.27 24.09 -17.27
C TYR A 127 -68.82 24.01 -15.80
N ASP A 128 -68.94 25.13 -15.08
CA ASP A 128 -68.48 25.28 -13.68
C ASP A 128 -69.17 24.38 -12.65
N TYR A 129 -70.32 23.77 -12.99
CA TYR A 129 -71.01 22.79 -12.13
C TYR A 129 -70.65 21.33 -12.48
N THR A 130 -69.84 21.11 -13.50
CA THR A 130 -69.39 19.79 -14.01
C THR A 130 -67.87 19.69 -14.08
N LYS A 131 -67.18 20.37 -13.16
CA LYS A 131 -65.73 20.37 -13.00
C LYS A 131 -65.19 18.96 -12.84
N THR A 132 -63.99 18.70 -13.36
CA THR A 132 -63.33 17.40 -13.18
C THR A 132 -62.74 17.32 -11.78
N ILE A 133 -63.31 16.45 -10.95
CA ILE A 133 -62.86 16.21 -9.58
C ILE A 133 -61.67 15.24 -9.60
N ILE A 134 -60.57 15.64 -8.96
CA ILE A 134 -59.37 14.83 -8.78
C ILE A 134 -59.13 14.67 -7.28
N GLY A 135 -59.47 13.50 -6.73
CA GLY A 135 -59.16 13.13 -5.35
C GLY A 135 -57.69 12.78 -5.18
N LEU A 136 -57.02 13.42 -4.22
CA LEU A 136 -55.61 13.25 -3.91
C LEU A 136 -55.38 13.08 -2.40
N GLU A 137 -54.69 12.03 -2.00
CA GLU A 137 -54.24 11.83 -0.60
C GLU A 137 -52.71 11.72 -0.51
N LEU A 138 -52.11 10.75 -1.21
CA LEU A 138 -50.68 10.43 -1.15
C LEU A 138 -50.01 10.24 -2.51
N ARG A 139 -50.77 9.95 -3.58
CA ARG A 139 -50.21 9.52 -4.87
C ARG A 139 -50.01 10.66 -5.85
N SER A 140 -48.94 10.65 -6.62
CA SER A 140 -48.68 11.70 -7.62
C SER A 140 -49.58 11.61 -8.86
N VAL A 141 -49.93 12.76 -9.44
CA VAL A 141 -50.79 12.87 -10.64
C VAL A 141 -50.21 13.89 -11.61
N SER A 142 -50.42 13.67 -12.90
CA SER A 142 -50.13 14.63 -13.96
C SER A 142 -51.37 14.81 -14.83
N LEU A 143 -51.82 16.05 -14.98
CA LEU A 143 -53.06 16.43 -15.66
C LEU A 143 -52.72 17.24 -16.91
N PHE A 144 -53.32 16.87 -18.04
CA PHE A 144 -53.19 17.62 -19.30
C PHE A 144 -54.56 17.84 -19.95
N SER A 145 -54.76 19.00 -20.61
CA SER A 145 -55.89 19.16 -21.53
C SER A 145 -55.61 20.08 -22.73
N ASP A 146 -56.27 19.82 -23.85
CA ASP A 146 -56.27 20.70 -25.02
C ASP A 146 -57.21 21.92 -24.88
N ILE A 147 -58.20 21.84 -23.98
CA ILE A 147 -59.13 22.92 -23.59
C ILE A 147 -58.93 23.29 -22.12
N ASP A 148 -59.65 24.28 -21.58
CA ASP A 148 -59.70 24.47 -20.13
C ASP A 148 -60.64 23.44 -19.50
N GLN A 149 -60.08 22.52 -18.74
CA GLN A 149 -60.80 21.39 -18.16
C GLN A 149 -61.44 21.70 -16.80
N HIS A 150 -61.21 22.89 -16.22
CA HIS A 150 -61.70 23.30 -14.89
C HIS A 150 -61.48 22.19 -13.84
N PHE A 151 -60.22 21.92 -13.49
CA PHE A 151 -59.86 20.88 -12.52
C PHE A 151 -60.24 21.31 -11.08
N ASP A 152 -60.97 20.46 -10.36
CA ASP A 152 -61.27 20.61 -8.94
C ASP A 152 -60.51 19.56 -8.13
N ILE A 153 -59.38 19.98 -7.54
CA ILE A 153 -58.43 19.10 -6.88
C ILE A 153 -58.75 19.02 -5.39
N TRP A 154 -59.23 17.86 -4.96
CA TRP A 154 -59.60 17.57 -3.58
C TRP A 154 -58.40 16.99 -2.84
N LEU A 155 -57.62 17.87 -2.20
CA LEU A 155 -56.40 17.53 -1.46
C LEU A 155 -56.69 17.18 0.00
N ARG A 156 -56.44 15.93 0.36
CA ARG A 156 -56.31 15.47 1.74
C ARG A 156 -54.84 15.45 2.13
N ARG A 157 -54.32 16.59 2.61
CA ARG A 157 -52.90 16.72 2.96
C ARG A 157 -52.53 15.88 4.18
N ASN A 158 -51.42 15.15 4.08
CA ASN A 158 -50.66 14.63 5.21
C ASN A 158 -49.37 15.45 5.36
N LEU A 159 -48.98 15.79 6.59
CA LEU A 159 -47.77 16.59 6.83
C LEU A 159 -46.47 15.84 6.52
N THR A 160 -46.52 14.50 6.50
CA THR A 160 -45.35 13.65 6.20
C THR A 160 -45.22 13.30 4.72
N SER A 161 -46.21 13.63 3.87
CA SER A 161 -46.17 13.33 2.44
C SER A 161 -47.08 14.28 1.65
N ILE A 162 -46.49 15.06 0.74
CA ILE A 162 -47.22 15.91 -0.20
C ILE A 162 -47.18 15.24 -1.58
N PRO A 163 -48.33 14.90 -2.21
CA PRO A 163 -48.34 14.31 -3.54
C PRO A 163 -47.83 15.31 -4.59
N TYR A 164 -47.00 14.85 -5.53
CA TYR A 164 -46.66 15.63 -6.72
C TYR A 164 -47.89 15.79 -7.60
N VAL A 165 -48.27 17.04 -7.86
CA VAL A 165 -49.32 17.41 -8.81
C VAL A 165 -48.67 18.17 -9.95
N HIS A 166 -48.91 17.71 -11.18
CA HIS A 166 -48.60 18.45 -12.40
C HIS A 166 -49.88 18.86 -13.12
N VAL A 167 -49.95 20.10 -13.60
CA VAL A 167 -51.08 20.59 -14.41
C VAL A 167 -50.53 21.36 -15.60
N ASP A 168 -50.89 20.92 -16.80
CA ASP A 168 -50.49 21.53 -18.06
C ASP A 168 -51.62 21.45 -19.12
N GLY A 169 -51.41 22.06 -20.28
CA GLY A 169 -52.36 22.00 -21.38
C GLY A 169 -51.93 22.84 -22.59
N LEU A 170 -52.67 22.70 -23.70
CA LEU A 170 -52.52 23.60 -24.86
C LEU A 170 -53.06 25.01 -24.57
N VAL A 171 -53.88 25.14 -23.53
CA VAL A 171 -54.35 26.41 -22.95
C VAL A 171 -54.13 26.39 -21.44
N SER A 172 -54.02 27.57 -20.82
CA SER A 172 -53.95 27.68 -19.36
C SER A 172 -55.21 27.10 -18.71
N GLN A 173 -55.01 26.23 -17.71
CA GLN A 173 -56.08 25.54 -16.99
C GLN A 173 -56.58 26.38 -15.81
N THR A 174 -57.88 26.33 -15.55
CA THR A 174 -58.49 26.79 -14.30
C THR A 174 -58.40 25.66 -13.28
N VAL A 175 -57.87 25.95 -12.09
CA VAL A 175 -57.64 24.95 -11.04
C VAL A 175 -58.27 25.45 -9.74
N ASN A 176 -59.19 24.68 -9.17
CA ASN A 176 -59.72 24.91 -7.84
C ASN A 176 -59.12 23.88 -6.87
N PHE A 177 -58.76 24.32 -5.66
CA PHE A 177 -58.28 23.45 -4.60
C PHE A 177 -59.29 23.40 -3.45
N ASN A 178 -59.62 22.18 -3.03
CA ASN A 178 -60.52 21.89 -1.92
C ASN A 178 -59.74 21.11 -0.85
N PHE A 179 -59.55 21.70 0.33
CA PHE A 179 -58.75 21.10 1.40
C PHE A 179 -59.64 20.42 2.46
N SER A 180 -59.31 19.19 2.82
CA SER A 180 -60.03 18.46 3.89
C SER A 180 -59.69 18.98 5.30
N ASP A 181 -58.46 19.44 5.50
CA ASP A 181 -57.89 19.96 6.75
C ASP A 181 -56.91 21.11 6.41
N MET A 182 -56.85 22.12 7.27
CA MET A 182 -56.05 23.34 7.11
C MET A 182 -55.11 23.60 8.31
N SER A 183 -55.01 22.66 9.27
CA SER A 183 -54.54 22.95 10.63
C SER A 183 -53.01 23.06 10.86
N ALA A 184 -52.15 22.91 9.86
CA ALA A 184 -50.69 22.83 10.09
C ALA A 184 -49.80 23.25 8.89
N TRP A 185 -49.70 24.54 8.59
CA TRP A 185 -48.81 25.06 7.52
C TRP A 185 -47.67 25.91 8.12
N GLU A 186 -46.54 25.27 8.42
CA GLU A 186 -45.36 25.92 9.02
C GLU A 186 -44.38 26.44 7.96
N GLY A 187 -43.89 27.68 8.13
CA GLY A 187 -42.89 28.30 7.25
C GLY A 187 -43.43 28.79 5.89
N VAL A 188 -42.84 29.87 5.35
CA VAL A 188 -43.31 30.52 4.10
C VAL A 188 -42.97 29.71 2.84
N TYR A 189 -41.81 29.04 2.85
CA TYR A 189 -41.29 28.25 1.73
C TYR A 189 -41.21 26.74 2.06
N SER A 190 -42.13 26.26 2.90
CA SER A 190 -42.23 24.84 3.24
C SER A 190 -42.92 24.05 2.14
N GLY A 191 -42.48 22.81 1.89
CA GLY A 191 -43.15 21.86 1.00
C GLY A 191 -44.64 21.66 1.31
N SER A 192 -45.06 21.84 2.56
CA SER A 192 -46.47 21.82 2.97
C SER A 192 -47.37 22.81 2.21
N ARG A 193 -46.79 23.89 1.66
CA ARG A 193 -47.46 24.92 0.84
C ARG A 193 -47.38 24.68 -0.67
N TYR A 194 -46.72 23.61 -1.14
CA TYR A 194 -46.73 23.22 -2.56
C TYR A 194 -48.16 22.97 -3.03
N LEU A 195 -48.53 23.51 -4.20
CA LEU A 195 -49.83 23.27 -4.84
C LEU A 195 -49.67 22.33 -6.03
N PHE A 196 -48.97 22.79 -7.06
CA PHE A 196 -48.67 22.03 -8.26
C PHE A 196 -47.50 22.68 -9.02
N SER A 197 -46.97 21.94 -10.00
CA SER A 197 -46.04 22.44 -11.00
C SER A 197 -46.65 22.31 -12.39
N GLY A 198 -46.21 23.11 -13.35
CA GLY A 198 -46.81 23.11 -14.69
C GLY A 198 -45.97 23.89 -15.69
N SER A 199 -46.51 24.07 -16.90
CA SER A 199 -45.76 24.75 -17.95
C SER A 199 -45.72 26.28 -17.77
N SER A 200 -44.98 26.95 -18.66
CA SER A 200 -45.00 28.41 -18.79
C SER A 200 -46.40 28.98 -19.05
N GLN A 201 -47.36 28.20 -19.56
CA GLN A 201 -48.75 28.61 -19.79
C GLN A 201 -49.59 28.74 -18.52
N VAL A 202 -49.14 28.20 -17.37
CA VAL A 202 -49.91 28.30 -16.11
C VAL A 202 -50.03 29.74 -15.64
N ASP A 203 -51.26 30.19 -15.45
CA ASP A 203 -51.64 31.47 -14.87
C ASP A 203 -52.09 31.29 -13.41
N GLU A 204 -51.36 31.90 -12.47
CA GLU A 204 -51.66 31.83 -11.03
C GLU A 204 -53.00 32.49 -10.65
N SER A 205 -53.50 33.44 -11.45
CA SER A 205 -54.79 34.10 -11.22
C SER A 205 -56.00 33.18 -11.46
N ARG A 206 -55.80 32.05 -12.16
CA ARG A 206 -56.81 31.03 -12.43
C ARG A 206 -56.82 29.92 -11.37
N VAL A 207 -56.03 30.07 -10.31
CA VAL A 207 -56.00 29.15 -9.17
C VAL A 207 -56.93 29.67 -8.07
N THR A 208 -57.90 28.85 -7.67
CA THR A 208 -58.99 29.21 -6.75
C THR A 208 -59.09 28.22 -5.59
N PHE A 209 -59.81 28.59 -4.52
CA PHE A 209 -59.89 27.81 -3.28
C PHE A 209 -61.32 27.72 -2.73
N THR A 210 -61.77 26.51 -2.40
CA THR A 210 -63.12 26.29 -1.82
C THR A 210 -63.17 26.58 -0.33
N LYS A 211 -64.15 27.38 0.10
CA LYS A 211 -64.31 27.86 1.48
C LYS A 211 -65.04 26.82 2.35
N ARG A 212 -64.46 26.43 3.49
CA ARG A 212 -65.12 25.58 4.52
C ARG A 212 -65.37 26.24 5.88
N SER A 213 -64.72 27.35 6.20
CA SER A 213 -65.04 28.20 7.37
C SER A 213 -64.58 29.65 7.15
N SER A 214 -65.04 30.56 8.02
CA SER A 214 -64.97 32.02 7.82
C SER A 214 -63.56 32.61 7.96
N SER A 215 -63.22 33.50 7.01
CA SER A 215 -62.00 34.32 6.89
C SER A 215 -60.65 33.59 6.86
N ASP A 216 -60.09 33.46 5.66
CA ASP A 216 -58.69 33.78 5.41
C ASP A 216 -58.50 34.12 3.92
N GLY A 217 -57.73 35.17 3.64
CA GLY A 217 -57.32 35.53 2.29
C GLY A 217 -56.14 34.65 1.88
N TRP A 218 -56.33 33.79 0.88
CA TRP A 218 -55.30 32.88 0.35
C TRP A 218 -55.14 33.08 -1.15
N VAL A 219 -53.90 33.09 -1.62
CA VAL A 219 -53.53 33.28 -3.03
C VAL A 219 -52.47 32.26 -3.44
N ALA A 220 -52.54 31.79 -4.69
CA ALA A 220 -51.44 31.07 -5.31
C ALA A 220 -50.38 32.07 -5.81
N LYS A 221 -49.10 31.72 -5.71
CA LYS A 221 -48.01 32.49 -6.33
C LYS A 221 -46.96 31.55 -6.93
N VAL A 222 -46.38 31.92 -8.07
CA VAL A 222 -45.24 31.24 -8.70
C VAL A 222 -43.95 31.55 -7.94
N VAL A 223 -43.19 30.51 -7.57
CA VAL A 223 -41.92 30.63 -6.82
C VAL A 223 -40.70 30.16 -7.60
N CYS A 224 -40.87 29.31 -8.61
CA CYS A 224 -39.82 28.97 -9.58
C CYS A 224 -40.37 29.23 -10.97
N THR A 225 -39.61 29.91 -11.82
CA THR A 225 -39.81 29.96 -13.27
C THR A 225 -38.49 29.62 -13.96
N ARG A 226 -38.44 28.54 -14.74
CA ARG A 226 -37.27 28.22 -15.58
C ARG A 226 -37.69 27.60 -16.89
N SER A 227 -37.31 28.22 -18.00
CA SER A 227 -37.70 27.79 -19.36
C SER A 227 -39.22 27.60 -19.47
N ASN A 228 -39.70 26.36 -19.63
CA ASN A 228 -41.12 26.01 -19.69
C ASN A 228 -41.64 25.38 -18.39
N PHE A 229 -41.00 25.61 -17.24
CA PHE A 229 -41.42 25.06 -15.94
C PHE A 229 -41.78 26.17 -14.95
N LYS A 230 -42.89 25.98 -14.22
CA LYS A 230 -43.33 26.80 -13.08
C LYS A 230 -43.64 25.94 -11.86
N ARG A 231 -43.23 26.38 -10.66
CA ARG A 231 -43.64 25.82 -9.34
C ARG A 231 -44.59 26.81 -8.66
N ILE A 232 -45.77 26.35 -8.24
CA ILE A 232 -46.82 27.18 -7.65
C ILE A 232 -47.02 26.80 -6.17
N MET A 233 -47.05 27.80 -5.29
CA MET A 233 -47.20 27.63 -3.84
C MET A 233 -48.31 28.52 -3.26
N LEU A 234 -48.74 28.18 -2.04
CA LEU A 234 -49.84 28.81 -1.31
C LEU A 234 -49.37 29.87 -0.29
N PHE A 235 -49.92 31.07 -0.38
CA PHE A 235 -49.58 32.23 0.46
C PHE A 235 -50.83 32.91 1.02
N LYS A 236 -50.72 33.57 2.18
CA LYS A 236 -51.80 34.48 2.62
C LYS A 236 -51.77 35.78 1.80
N GLU A 237 -52.94 36.33 1.53
CA GLU A 237 -53.17 37.56 0.75
C GLU A 237 -52.45 38.77 1.38
N ASN A 238 -52.40 38.84 2.71
CA ASN A 238 -51.69 39.85 3.49
C ASN A 238 -50.25 39.42 3.91
N GLU A 239 -49.74 38.29 3.42
CA GLU A 239 -48.38 37.83 3.71
C GLU A 239 -47.39 38.71 2.92
N ILE A 240 -46.72 39.64 3.61
CA ILE A 240 -45.73 40.55 3.01
C ILE A 240 -44.45 39.77 2.67
N THR A 241 -44.54 38.97 1.62
CA THR A 241 -43.39 38.42 0.89
C THR A 241 -42.75 39.57 0.12
N GLY A 242 -41.76 40.23 0.71
CA GLY A 242 -41.00 41.31 0.07
C GLY A 242 -40.24 40.80 -1.15
N GLY A 243 -40.90 40.78 -2.31
CA GLY A 243 -40.47 40.05 -3.49
C GLY A 243 -40.57 38.54 -3.29
N VAL A 244 -41.60 37.89 -3.86
CA VAL A 244 -41.54 36.43 -4.05
C VAL A 244 -40.40 36.16 -5.01
N ASN A 245 -39.36 35.47 -4.52
CA ASN A 245 -38.20 35.14 -5.33
C ASN A 245 -38.61 34.07 -6.36
N THR A 246 -38.81 34.46 -7.62
CA THR A 246 -39.19 33.57 -8.74
C THR A 246 -38.11 32.57 -9.13
N ASN A 247 -36.95 32.59 -8.44
CA ASN A 247 -35.81 31.71 -8.69
C ASN A 247 -35.69 30.60 -7.63
N LEU A 248 -36.75 30.32 -6.84
CA LEU A 248 -36.78 29.25 -5.84
C LEU A 248 -36.96 27.86 -6.51
N CYS A 249 -36.07 27.55 -7.44
CA CYS A 249 -35.99 26.30 -8.19
C CYS A 249 -35.08 25.25 -7.50
N GLY A 250 -34.62 25.56 -6.28
CA GLY A 250 -33.82 24.66 -5.46
C GLY A 250 -34.60 23.44 -5.00
N CYS A 251 -33.86 22.35 -4.83
CA CYS A 251 -34.27 21.06 -4.31
C CYS A 251 -33.29 20.63 -3.23
N GLU A 252 -33.57 21.07 -2.00
CA GLU A 252 -32.83 20.66 -0.82
C GLU A 252 -33.38 19.30 -0.33
N PRO A 253 -32.52 18.29 -0.02
CA PRO A 253 -33.00 17.05 0.58
C PRO A 253 -33.47 17.29 2.03
N ASN A 254 -34.28 16.40 2.61
CA ASN A 254 -34.85 16.57 3.95
C ASN A 254 -34.02 15.91 5.07
N ASN A 255 -33.20 14.91 4.75
CA ASN A 255 -32.38 14.17 5.73
C ASN A 255 -30.96 13.80 5.23
N GLY A 256 -30.46 14.41 4.15
CA GLY A 256 -29.13 14.15 3.59
C GLY A 256 -28.90 12.76 2.97
N ASN A 257 -29.93 11.91 2.93
CA ASN A 257 -29.88 10.56 2.34
C ASN A 257 -30.89 10.48 1.19
N PHE A 258 -30.44 10.23 -0.04
CA PHE A 258 -31.26 10.32 -1.27
C PHE A 258 -32.12 9.06 -1.54
N THR A 259 -32.29 8.20 -0.53
CA THR A 259 -32.99 6.94 -0.66
C THR A 259 -34.51 7.14 -0.60
N TYR A 260 -35.14 7.04 -1.78
CA TYR A 260 -36.59 7.02 -2.05
C TYR A 260 -37.32 8.37 -2.08
N SER A 261 -38.37 8.40 -2.91
CA SER A 261 -39.21 9.57 -3.22
C SER A 261 -39.87 10.15 -1.97
N SER A 262 -40.05 11.48 -1.93
CA SER A 262 -40.43 12.34 -0.77
C SER A 262 -39.30 12.83 0.15
N ASN A 263 -38.03 12.59 -0.20
CA ASN A 263 -36.87 13.10 0.56
C ASN A 263 -36.38 14.49 0.14
N PHE A 264 -37.14 15.28 -0.63
CA PHE A 264 -36.83 16.68 -0.98
C PHE A 264 -37.84 17.67 -0.40
N THR A 265 -37.47 18.95 -0.30
CA THR A 265 -38.36 20.03 0.20
C THR A 265 -39.65 20.14 -0.60
N TYR A 266 -39.63 19.80 -1.89
CA TYR A 266 -40.77 19.86 -2.80
C TYR A 266 -40.91 18.56 -3.57
N PRO A 267 -42.15 18.08 -3.82
CA PRO A 267 -42.37 16.78 -4.45
C PRO A 267 -42.07 16.77 -5.94
N ASP A 268 -41.94 17.94 -6.59
CA ASP A 268 -41.51 18.08 -7.98
C ASP A 268 -39.99 17.89 -8.18
N CYS A 269 -39.20 17.86 -7.10
CA CYS A 269 -37.78 17.51 -7.17
C CYS A 269 -37.56 16.06 -7.64
N ASP A 270 -38.53 15.17 -7.36
CA ASP A 270 -38.54 13.79 -7.87
C ASP A 270 -39.06 13.68 -9.31
N TYR A 271 -39.60 14.76 -9.90
CA TYR A 271 -40.28 14.78 -11.19
C TYR A 271 -40.00 16.03 -12.02
N ASN A 272 -39.15 15.90 -13.05
CA ASN A 272 -38.58 17.00 -13.88
C ASN A 272 -37.40 17.75 -13.22
N SER A 273 -36.54 17.02 -12.51
CA SER A 273 -35.30 17.52 -11.89
C SER A 273 -34.36 18.27 -12.86
N THR A 274 -34.45 18.02 -14.17
CA THR A 274 -33.72 18.75 -15.22
C THR A 274 -33.98 20.26 -15.27
N TYR A 275 -35.10 20.75 -14.71
CA TYR A 275 -35.38 22.19 -14.58
C TYR A 275 -35.00 22.75 -13.20
N LEU A 276 -34.59 21.90 -12.26
CA LEU A 276 -34.43 22.21 -10.84
C LEU A 276 -32.96 22.09 -10.42
N ASP A 277 -32.60 22.81 -9.36
CA ASP A 277 -31.22 22.88 -8.88
C ASP A 277 -31.05 21.99 -7.65
N LEU A 278 -30.08 21.08 -7.66
CA LEU A 278 -29.77 20.26 -6.50
C LEU A 278 -29.09 21.13 -5.44
N ASP A 279 -29.78 21.43 -4.34
CA ASP A 279 -29.27 22.33 -3.31
C ASP A 279 -28.69 21.56 -2.11
N LEU A 280 -27.38 21.69 -1.93
CA LEU A 280 -26.60 21.08 -0.85
C LEU A 280 -26.03 22.14 0.11
N SER A 281 -26.41 23.41 -0.03
CA SER A 281 -25.82 24.52 0.71
C SER A 281 -26.01 24.42 2.24
N ASN A 282 -27.21 24.03 2.67
CA ASN A 282 -27.59 23.86 4.07
C ASN A 282 -26.96 22.63 4.74
N TYR A 283 -26.48 21.65 3.98
CA TYR A 283 -25.92 20.42 4.51
C TYR A 283 -24.44 20.55 4.87
N SER A 284 -24.12 20.54 6.16
CA SER A 284 -22.72 20.51 6.61
C SER A 284 -22.47 19.94 8.01
N LYS A 285 -22.02 18.69 8.04
CA LYS A 285 -20.87 18.29 8.88
C LYS A 285 -19.68 18.08 7.92
N TYR A 286 -18.46 18.30 8.37
CA TYR A 286 -17.27 18.30 7.49
C TYR A 286 -17.11 16.95 6.75
N ASN A 287 -16.82 17.00 5.44
CA ASN A 287 -16.60 15.84 4.55
C ASN A 287 -17.76 14.82 4.47
N ASN A 288 -18.91 15.23 3.92
CA ASN A 288 -20.02 14.32 3.64
C ASN A 288 -19.92 13.69 2.23
N THR A 289 -20.28 12.39 2.15
CA THR A 289 -20.49 11.66 0.89
C THR A 289 -21.99 11.49 0.65
N TYR A 290 -22.43 11.79 -0.56
CA TYR A 290 -23.83 11.84 -0.98
C TYR A 290 -24.04 10.90 -2.16
N THR A 291 -24.68 9.76 -1.91
CA THR A 291 -25.05 8.82 -2.98
C THR A 291 -26.30 9.31 -3.69
N LEU A 292 -26.19 9.64 -4.97
CA LEU A 292 -27.29 10.10 -5.80
C LEU A 292 -28.20 8.93 -6.26
N THR A 293 -29.49 9.22 -6.36
CA THR A 293 -30.52 8.35 -6.95
C THR A 293 -31.17 8.95 -8.20
N LEU A 294 -31.13 10.29 -8.32
CA LEU A 294 -31.53 11.05 -9.51
C LEU A 294 -30.27 11.65 -10.16
N PHE A 295 -30.16 11.48 -11.48
CA PHE A 295 -28.93 11.76 -12.24
C PHE A 295 -29.06 12.83 -13.30
N GLU A 296 -30.16 13.60 -13.35
CA GLU A 296 -30.32 14.71 -14.30
C GLU A 296 -30.79 15.95 -13.54
N TRP A 297 -30.01 17.04 -13.58
CA TRP A 297 -30.28 18.27 -12.83
C TRP A 297 -29.94 19.51 -13.67
N ASN A 298 -30.53 20.66 -13.36
CA ASN A 298 -30.16 21.91 -14.02
C ASN A 298 -28.75 22.36 -13.62
N THR A 299 -28.50 22.50 -12.31
CA THR A 299 -27.18 22.75 -11.73
C THR A 299 -27.10 22.21 -10.30
N ILE A 300 -25.95 22.36 -9.64
CA ILE A 300 -25.73 21.99 -8.24
C ILE A 300 -25.34 23.24 -7.45
N ILE A 301 -26.10 23.54 -6.41
CA ILE A 301 -25.85 24.66 -5.49
C ILE A 301 -25.11 24.10 -4.26
N ILE A 302 -23.95 24.68 -3.96
CA ILE A 302 -23.13 24.31 -2.80
C ILE A 302 -22.68 25.54 -2.02
N SER A 303 -22.36 25.36 -0.73
CA SER A 303 -21.63 26.40 0.01
C SER A 303 -20.17 26.44 -0.41
N LEU A 304 -19.65 27.64 -0.70
CA LEU A 304 -18.20 27.86 -0.85
C LEU A 304 -17.47 27.46 0.44
N GLN A 305 -16.20 27.04 0.33
CA GLN A 305 -15.34 26.60 1.44
C GLN A 305 -15.77 25.30 2.14
N LYS A 306 -16.86 24.63 1.70
CA LYS A 306 -17.26 23.30 2.16
C LYS A 306 -16.97 22.24 1.09
N SER A 307 -16.73 21.00 1.53
CA SER A 307 -16.39 19.85 0.70
C SER A 307 -17.56 18.89 0.50
N TYR A 308 -17.80 18.46 -0.75
CA TYR A 308 -18.91 17.59 -1.12
C TYR A 308 -18.41 16.42 -1.98
N THR A 309 -18.73 15.18 -1.62
CA THR A 309 -18.45 14.01 -2.49
C THR A 309 -19.76 13.44 -3.02
N LEU A 310 -19.91 13.31 -4.33
CA LEU A 310 -21.08 12.71 -4.98
C LEU A 310 -20.74 11.31 -5.50
N THR A 311 -21.57 10.32 -5.18
CA THR A 311 -21.39 8.89 -5.52
C THR A 311 -22.65 8.32 -6.18
N SER A 312 -22.54 7.12 -6.75
CA SER A 312 -23.68 6.32 -7.24
C SER A 312 -23.57 4.88 -6.73
N ASN A 313 -24.71 4.26 -6.39
CA ASN A 313 -24.79 2.82 -6.12
C ASN A 313 -24.90 1.98 -7.42
N SER A 314 -25.11 2.61 -8.57
CA SER A 314 -25.21 1.98 -9.89
C SER A 314 -23.97 2.30 -10.73
N THR A 315 -23.37 1.25 -11.31
CA THR A 315 -22.13 1.32 -12.11
C THR A 315 -22.33 1.99 -13.48
N ASN A 316 -23.58 2.11 -13.95
CA ASN A 316 -23.91 2.68 -15.27
C ASN A 316 -24.54 4.08 -15.16
N SER A 317 -24.64 4.67 -13.97
CA SER A 317 -25.24 5.99 -13.80
C SER A 317 -24.31 7.10 -14.24
N VAL A 318 -24.80 7.99 -15.09
CA VAL A 318 -24.10 9.20 -15.56
C VAL A 318 -24.88 10.42 -15.08
N LEU A 319 -24.21 11.32 -14.36
CA LEU A 319 -24.81 12.57 -13.89
C LEU A 319 -24.80 13.61 -15.01
N LYS A 320 -25.97 14.07 -15.45
CA LYS A 320 -26.14 15.13 -16.44
C LYS A 320 -26.44 16.46 -15.76
N LEU A 321 -25.72 17.50 -16.17
CA LEU A 321 -25.90 18.87 -15.71
C LEU A 321 -26.05 19.81 -16.92
N ASN A 322 -27.13 20.61 -16.96
CA ASN A 322 -27.25 21.66 -17.98
C ASN A 322 -26.15 22.73 -17.80
N LEU A 323 -25.90 23.10 -16.54
CA LEU A 323 -24.91 24.10 -16.15
C LEU A 323 -24.13 23.62 -14.92
N LEU A 324 -22.81 23.73 -14.94
CA LEU A 324 -21.97 23.67 -13.74
C LEU A 324 -21.11 24.94 -13.67
N VAL A 325 -21.18 25.66 -12.54
CA VAL A 325 -20.41 26.89 -12.31
C VAL A 325 -19.29 26.62 -11.31
N LEU A 326 -18.04 26.78 -11.75
CA LEU A 326 -16.84 26.62 -10.94
C LEU A 326 -16.31 27.99 -10.50
N ASN A 327 -16.40 28.25 -9.20
CA ASN A 327 -15.92 29.46 -8.56
C ASN A 327 -14.74 29.14 -7.63
N LYS A 328 -14.11 30.19 -7.11
CA LYS A 328 -13.05 30.05 -6.11
C LYS A 328 -13.61 29.37 -4.86
N ASP A 329 -12.83 28.48 -4.27
CA ASP A 329 -13.20 27.68 -3.10
C ASP A 329 -14.42 26.74 -3.32
N THR A 330 -14.82 26.49 -4.58
CA THR A 330 -15.66 25.35 -4.99
C THR A 330 -14.86 24.05 -4.80
N ASN A 331 -15.39 23.14 -3.99
CA ASN A 331 -14.72 21.88 -3.61
C ASN A 331 -15.73 20.71 -3.67
N ILE A 332 -15.75 20.03 -4.82
CA ILE A 332 -16.70 18.95 -5.11
C ILE A 332 -16.01 17.79 -5.84
N PHE A 333 -16.24 16.57 -5.36
CA PHE A 333 -15.63 15.34 -5.86
C PHE A 333 -16.71 14.44 -6.50
N PHE A 334 -16.64 14.25 -7.81
CA PHE A 334 -17.55 13.38 -8.56
C PHE A 334 -16.95 11.98 -8.69
N ARG A 335 -17.51 11.02 -7.94
CA ARG A 335 -17.21 9.58 -8.01
C ARG A 335 -18.24 8.82 -8.85
N LEU A 336 -18.59 9.40 -9.99
CA LEU A 336 -19.39 8.84 -11.07
C LEU A 336 -19.07 9.57 -12.38
N PRO A 337 -19.35 9.00 -13.56
CA PRO A 337 -19.29 9.73 -14.83
C PRO A 337 -20.20 10.97 -14.83
N VAL A 338 -19.75 12.05 -15.49
CA VAL A 338 -20.49 13.32 -15.58
C VAL A 338 -20.55 13.82 -17.03
N GLU A 339 -21.73 14.27 -17.46
CA GLU A 339 -22.00 14.93 -18.74
C GLU A 339 -22.48 16.36 -18.45
N ILE A 340 -21.82 17.38 -19.03
CA ILE A 340 -22.10 18.80 -18.76
C ILE A 340 -22.34 19.55 -20.07
N THR A 341 -23.55 20.12 -20.24
CA THR A 341 -23.88 20.89 -21.45
C THR A 341 -23.16 22.23 -21.49
N THR A 342 -23.12 22.98 -20.37
CA THR A 342 -22.30 24.19 -20.23
C THR A 342 -21.49 24.17 -18.94
N LEU A 343 -20.17 24.19 -19.08
CA LEU A 343 -19.24 24.36 -17.97
C LEU A 343 -18.78 25.83 -17.92
N GLU A 344 -19.13 26.54 -16.86
CA GLU A 344 -18.70 27.92 -16.60
C GLU A 344 -17.58 27.91 -15.57
N VAL A 345 -16.39 28.40 -15.94
CA VAL A 345 -15.23 28.48 -15.05
C VAL A 345 -14.89 29.94 -14.79
N ASN A 346 -15.36 30.45 -13.66
CA ASN A 346 -15.10 31.84 -13.23
C ASN A 346 -13.75 32.00 -12.54
N SER A 347 -13.21 30.91 -12.00
CA SER A 347 -11.85 30.84 -11.49
C SER A 347 -11.45 29.39 -11.17
N PRO A 348 -10.15 29.08 -11.05
CA PRO A 348 -9.66 27.79 -10.56
C PRO A 348 -10.40 27.26 -9.33
N SER A 349 -10.73 25.97 -9.35
CA SER A 349 -11.50 25.29 -8.30
C SER A 349 -10.83 23.98 -7.87
N GLN A 350 -11.21 23.46 -6.69
CA GLN A 350 -10.79 22.13 -6.22
C GLN A 350 -11.75 21.03 -6.69
N THR A 351 -12.41 21.24 -7.83
CA THR A 351 -13.35 20.28 -8.41
C THR A 351 -12.59 19.09 -8.98
N TYR A 352 -13.07 17.87 -8.67
CA TYR A 352 -12.44 16.63 -9.10
C TYR A 352 -13.43 15.66 -9.75
N PHE A 353 -13.05 15.13 -10.90
CA PHE A 353 -13.77 14.08 -11.60
C PHE A 353 -12.95 12.78 -11.61
N GLU A 354 -13.47 11.72 -10.98
CA GLU A 354 -12.75 10.44 -10.88
C GLU A 354 -12.86 9.60 -12.17
N TYR A 355 -14.03 9.63 -12.82
CA TYR A 355 -14.33 8.83 -14.01
C TYR A 355 -14.37 9.70 -15.28
N ARG A 356 -15.21 9.34 -16.26
CA ARG A 356 -15.37 10.09 -17.52
C ARG A 356 -16.04 11.44 -17.28
N LEU A 357 -15.51 12.47 -17.92
CA LEU A 357 -16.13 13.79 -18.03
C LEU A 357 -16.37 14.11 -19.51
N THR A 358 -17.62 14.42 -19.86
CA THR A 358 -18.00 14.93 -21.18
C THR A 358 -18.47 16.38 -21.04
N VAL A 359 -17.92 17.29 -21.84
CA VAL A 359 -18.30 18.72 -21.82
C VAL A 359 -18.63 19.20 -23.24
N ASP A 360 -19.84 19.75 -23.41
CA ASP A 360 -20.25 20.29 -24.72
C ASP A 360 -19.69 21.70 -24.95
N ASN A 361 -20.10 22.64 -24.11
CA ASN A 361 -19.66 24.03 -24.18
C ASN A 361 -18.89 24.43 -22.92
N ILE A 362 -17.83 25.23 -23.11
CA ILE A 362 -17.09 25.86 -22.02
C ILE A 362 -17.04 27.39 -22.19
N ILE A 363 -17.32 28.07 -21.08
CA ILE A 363 -17.16 29.50 -20.86
C ILE A 363 -16.12 29.65 -19.75
N SER A 364 -14.96 30.25 -20.04
CA SER A 364 -13.95 30.57 -19.02
C SER A 364 -13.66 32.05 -19.03
N SER A 365 -13.62 32.67 -17.85
CA SER A 365 -13.16 34.06 -17.66
C SER A 365 -11.71 34.13 -17.15
N THR A 366 -11.06 32.98 -16.94
CA THR A 366 -9.64 32.89 -16.55
C THR A 366 -8.80 32.13 -17.57
N ASN A 367 -7.60 32.64 -17.83
CA ASN A 367 -6.55 31.99 -18.62
C ASN A 367 -5.34 31.69 -17.72
N ASP A 368 -4.49 30.77 -18.16
CA ASP A 368 -3.14 30.48 -17.63
C ASP A 368 -3.04 29.90 -16.20
N MET A 369 -4.02 29.09 -15.76
CA MET A 369 -3.93 28.24 -14.54
C MET A 369 -4.64 26.89 -14.73
N VAL A 370 -4.40 25.94 -13.80
CA VAL A 370 -5.19 24.70 -13.68
C VAL A 370 -6.62 25.07 -13.28
N LEU A 371 -7.61 24.65 -14.07
CA LEU A 371 -9.02 25.01 -13.85
C LEU A 371 -9.70 24.08 -12.82
N PHE A 372 -9.47 22.78 -12.98
CA PHE A 372 -10.00 21.68 -12.17
C PHE A 372 -9.23 20.38 -12.49
N TYR A 373 -9.58 19.28 -11.81
CA TYR A 373 -8.87 18.00 -11.89
C TYR A 373 -9.75 16.87 -12.45
N LEU A 374 -9.18 16.01 -13.29
CA LEU A 374 -9.84 14.87 -13.93
C LEU A 374 -8.88 13.67 -14.02
N LYS A 375 -9.24 12.55 -13.37
CA LYS A 375 -8.51 11.28 -13.46
C LYS A 375 -8.85 10.51 -14.74
N GLY A 376 -10.14 10.31 -15.02
CA GLY A 376 -10.61 9.52 -16.16
C GLY A 376 -10.51 10.22 -17.52
N LEU A 377 -11.27 9.71 -18.50
CA LEU A 377 -11.27 10.21 -19.88
C LEU A 377 -11.98 11.57 -19.99
N LEU A 378 -11.40 12.48 -20.78
CA LEU A 378 -12.02 13.73 -21.19
C LEU A 378 -12.60 13.54 -22.61
N GLU A 379 -13.92 13.64 -22.74
CA GLU A 379 -14.60 13.67 -24.04
C GLU A 379 -15.08 15.10 -24.31
N LEU A 380 -14.71 15.66 -25.46
CA LEU A 380 -15.01 17.04 -25.82
C LEU A 380 -15.72 17.09 -27.17
N SER A 381 -16.81 17.87 -27.26
CA SER A 381 -17.30 18.33 -28.56
C SER A 381 -16.65 19.65 -28.99
N THR A 382 -15.95 20.35 -28.07
CA THR A 382 -15.14 21.55 -28.38
C THR A 382 -13.68 21.37 -27.97
N ASN A 383 -12.74 21.49 -28.93
CA ASN A 383 -11.28 21.37 -28.74
C ASN A 383 -10.65 22.57 -27.96
N LYS A 384 -11.29 22.99 -26.87
CA LYS A 384 -10.92 24.15 -26.04
C LYS A 384 -10.22 23.75 -24.73
N LEU A 385 -10.34 22.49 -24.31
CA LEU A 385 -9.71 21.95 -23.10
C LEU A 385 -8.62 20.95 -23.44
N SER A 386 -7.55 20.98 -22.66
CA SER A 386 -6.44 20.03 -22.70
C SER A 386 -6.20 19.45 -21.31
N LYS A 387 -5.65 18.23 -21.27
CA LYS A 387 -5.31 17.49 -20.06
C LYS A 387 -3.78 17.28 -20.00
N CYS A 388 -3.19 17.37 -18.81
CA CYS A 388 -1.83 16.93 -18.55
C CYS A 388 -1.74 16.36 -17.14
N GLY A 389 -1.34 15.10 -16.99
CA GLY A 389 -1.60 14.37 -15.74
C GLY A 389 -3.11 14.38 -15.45
N MET A 390 -3.50 14.83 -14.26
CA MET A 390 -4.91 15.05 -13.89
C MET A 390 -5.37 16.50 -14.11
N ARG A 391 -4.50 17.42 -14.52
CA ARG A 391 -4.80 18.86 -14.60
C ARG A 391 -5.53 19.20 -15.90
N ILE A 392 -6.64 19.90 -15.78
CA ILE A 392 -7.39 20.44 -16.93
C ILE A 392 -7.13 21.93 -17.09
N TYR A 393 -6.82 22.34 -18.31
CA TYR A 393 -6.47 23.72 -18.67
C TYR A 393 -7.00 24.07 -20.08
N LEU A 394 -7.03 25.35 -20.44
CA LEU A 394 -7.44 25.78 -21.78
C LEU A 394 -6.36 25.41 -22.81
N SER A 395 -6.76 24.83 -23.94
CA SER A 395 -5.84 24.46 -25.04
C SER A 395 -5.10 25.66 -25.67
N THR A 396 -5.54 26.89 -25.39
CA THR A 396 -4.91 28.14 -25.81
C THR A 396 -3.87 28.70 -24.81
N SER A 397 -3.64 28.01 -23.68
CA SER A 397 -2.67 28.43 -22.66
C SER A 397 -1.25 28.42 -23.22
N LEU A 398 -0.48 29.49 -22.97
CA LEU A 398 0.95 29.54 -23.35
C LEU A 398 1.83 28.69 -22.42
N ASN A 399 1.41 28.53 -21.17
CA ASN A 399 2.08 27.67 -20.19
C ASN A 399 1.29 26.36 -20.07
N THR A 400 1.93 25.23 -20.37
CA THR A 400 1.35 23.90 -20.10
C THR A 400 1.65 23.53 -18.64
N PRO A 401 0.63 23.26 -17.80
CA PRO A 401 0.84 22.99 -16.37
C PRO A 401 1.33 21.56 -16.11
N CYS A 402 2.26 21.04 -16.92
CA CYS A 402 2.78 19.68 -16.86
C CYS A 402 3.98 19.51 -15.90
N ILE A 403 4.36 20.55 -15.16
CA ILE A 403 5.56 20.57 -14.33
C ILE A 403 5.24 20.09 -12.90
N CYS A 404 6.08 19.21 -12.37
CA CYS A 404 6.13 18.79 -10.97
C CYS A 404 7.47 19.25 -10.40
N GLU A 405 7.46 20.31 -9.59
CA GLU A 405 8.66 20.79 -8.89
C GLU A 405 8.77 20.13 -7.51
N TYR A 406 9.93 19.59 -7.16
CA TYR A 406 10.20 18.96 -5.86
C TYR A 406 11.23 19.76 -5.07
N LYS A 407 10.86 20.22 -3.87
CA LYS A 407 11.66 21.08 -3.00
C LYS A 407 11.26 20.98 -1.53
N ASN A 408 12.24 21.02 -0.63
CA ASN A 408 12.07 20.85 0.83
C ASN A 408 11.33 19.54 1.21
N GLY A 409 11.66 18.44 0.55
CA GLY A 409 11.14 17.09 0.79
C GLY A 409 9.74 16.80 0.24
N ASN A 410 9.12 17.75 -0.45
CA ASN A 410 7.74 17.66 -0.95
C ASN A 410 7.62 18.28 -2.35
N PHE A 411 6.50 18.06 -3.03
CA PHE A 411 6.22 18.81 -4.25
C PHE A 411 5.82 20.25 -3.91
N ILE A 412 6.27 21.22 -4.70
CA ILE A 412 5.80 22.61 -4.59
C ILE A 412 4.40 22.64 -5.19
N THR A 413 3.43 23.05 -4.39
CA THR A 413 2.03 23.05 -4.78
C THR A 413 1.42 24.45 -4.70
N GLU A 414 0.77 24.88 -5.78
CA GLU A 414 -0.02 26.11 -5.78
C GLU A 414 -1.33 25.90 -4.99
N LYS A 415 -1.25 26.03 -3.65
CA LYS A 415 -2.37 26.32 -2.74
C LYS A 415 -3.68 25.53 -2.97
N SER A 416 -3.62 24.25 -3.32
CA SER A 416 -4.76 23.32 -3.16
C SER A 416 -4.40 22.24 -2.15
N ILE A 417 -5.20 22.14 -1.09
CA ILE A 417 -4.80 21.50 0.19
C ILE A 417 -4.83 19.95 0.12
N PHE A 418 -5.38 19.36 -0.95
CA PHE A 418 -5.67 17.92 -1.00
C PHE A 418 -5.31 17.16 -2.29
N MET A 419 -4.87 17.80 -3.38
CA MET A 419 -4.77 17.10 -4.69
C MET A 419 -3.52 17.37 -5.52
N SER A 420 -2.85 18.48 -5.28
CA SER A 420 -1.64 18.90 -6.01
C SER A 420 -0.45 17.95 -5.79
N ASP A 421 -0.22 17.49 -4.54
CA ASP A 421 0.69 16.38 -4.25
C ASP A 421 0.22 15.08 -4.91
N SER A 422 -1.09 14.80 -4.92
CA SER A 422 -1.61 13.52 -5.41
C SER A 422 -1.40 13.32 -6.91
N ASP A 423 -1.40 14.39 -7.71
CA ASP A 423 -1.20 14.32 -9.16
C ASP A 423 0.26 14.02 -9.54
N CYS A 424 1.24 14.70 -8.91
CA CYS A 424 2.66 14.38 -9.08
C CYS A 424 3.05 13.03 -8.46
N LYS A 425 2.24 12.50 -7.53
CA LYS A 425 2.43 11.17 -6.91
C LYS A 425 1.56 10.08 -7.55
N MET A 426 0.68 10.38 -8.51
CA MET A 426 -0.23 9.39 -9.09
C MET A 426 0.42 8.61 -10.22
N TYR A 427 0.56 7.31 -9.98
CA TYR A 427 1.41 6.43 -10.77
C TYR A 427 0.88 6.14 -12.19
N GLY A 428 1.72 6.37 -13.19
CA GLY A 428 2.25 5.22 -13.95
C GLY A 428 1.83 4.98 -15.39
N TYR A 429 0.94 5.77 -16.03
CA TYR A 429 0.35 5.37 -17.32
C TYR A 429 0.56 6.28 -18.54
N ASP A 430 1.12 7.49 -18.40
CA ASP A 430 1.30 8.37 -19.56
C ASP A 430 2.53 9.28 -19.39
N TYR A 431 3.42 9.32 -20.39
CA TYR A 431 4.69 10.07 -20.36
C TYR A 431 4.45 11.58 -20.62
N GLN A 432 3.65 12.21 -19.76
CA GLN A 432 3.18 13.59 -19.95
C GLN A 432 3.80 14.62 -18.99
N LEU A 433 4.11 14.22 -17.74
CA LEU A 433 4.59 15.12 -16.70
C LEU A 433 6.13 15.25 -16.72
N ASN A 434 6.61 16.45 -16.40
CA ASN A 434 8.03 16.78 -16.29
C ASN A 434 8.39 16.99 -14.81
N LEU A 435 9.37 16.25 -14.29
CA LEU A 435 9.88 16.35 -12.93
C LEU A 435 11.08 17.30 -12.87
N ILE A 436 11.07 18.27 -11.96
CA ILE A 436 12.21 19.15 -11.67
C ILE A 436 12.54 19.02 -10.18
N ILE A 437 13.77 18.58 -9.87
CA ILE A 437 14.24 18.37 -8.50
C ILE A 437 15.21 19.48 -8.12
N TYR A 438 14.90 20.20 -7.05
CA TYR A 438 15.70 21.27 -6.43
C TYR A 438 16.36 20.85 -5.10
N ASP A 439 16.18 19.59 -4.69
CA ASP A 439 16.64 19.07 -3.41
C ASP A 439 17.84 18.13 -3.56
N SER A 440 18.62 18.02 -2.49
CA SER A 440 19.76 17.10 -2.42
C SER A 440 19.39 15.63 -2.27
N VAL A 441 18.11 15.30 -2.04
CA VAL A 441 17.62 13.94 -1.91
C VAL A 441 16.22 13.85 -2.51
N TYR A 442 16.00 12.87 -3.40
CA TYR A 442 14.66 12.49 -3.88
C TYR A 442 14.37 11.05 -3.46
N ARG A 443 13.21 10.83 -2.83
CA ARG A 443 12.76 9.51 -2.35
C ARG A 443 11.44 9.16 -3.03
N THR A 444 11.39 8.01 -3.69
CA THR A 444 10.14 7.51 -4.30
C THR A 444 9.13 7.09 -3.24
N ASP A 445 7.84 7.33 -3.44
CA ASP A 445 6.75 7.09 -2.47
C ASP A 445 6.30 5.61 -2.34
N ASN A 446 7.27 4.68 -2.28
CA ASN A 446 7.15 3.35 -1.68
C ASN A 446 6.18 2.30 -2.27
N ILE A 447 5.38 2.60 -3.30
CA ILE A 447 4.29 1.67 -3.70
C ILE A 447 4.33 1.22 -5.18
N ASN A 448 4.87 1.99 -6.12
CA ASN A 448 4.89 1.65 -7.55
C ASN A 448 6.12 2.22 -8.30
N ASN A 449 6.25 1.87 -9.58
CA ASN A 449 7.21 2.47 -10.51
C ASN A 449 6.78 3.89 -10.91
N GLU A 450 7.75 4.76 -11.20
CA GLU A 450 7.52 6.11 -11.69
C GLU A 450 7.83 6.21 -13.19
N ASN A 451 6.98 6.89 -13.96
CA ASN A 451 7.13 7.10 -15.39
C ASN A 451 7.02 8.60 -15.69
N TRP A 452 8.09 9.21 -16.19
CA TRP A 452 8.21 10.65 -16.42
C TRP A 452 8.50 10.97 -17.89
N LYS A 453 8.02 12.11 -18.38
CA LYS A 453 8.43 12.61 -19.69
C LYS A 453 9.88 13.06 -19.64
N SER A 454 10.20 14.01 -18.77
CA SER A 454 11.58 14.42 -18.51
C SER A 454 11.84 14.52 -17.01
N ILE A 455 13.06 14.19 -16.57
CA ILE A 455 13.53 14.47 -15.21
C ILE A 455 14.72 15.43 -15.28
N ASN A 456 14.66 16.52 -14.50
CA ASN A 456 15.72 17.51 -14.39
C ASN A 456 16.26 17.56 -12.95
N PHE A 457 17.52 17.18 -12.78
CA PHE A 457 18.28 17.30 -11.52
C PHE A 457 19.06 18.61 -11.53
N THR A 458 18.52 19.65 -10.88
CA THR A 458 19.07 21.02 -10.92
C THR A 458 20.24 21.26 -9.96
N CYS A 459 20.45 20.36 -9.00
CA CYS A 459 21.53 20.36 -8.02
C CYS A 459 21.98 18.92 -7.72
N GLY A 460 23.09 18.76 -7.01
CA GLY A 460 23.57 17.44 -6.59
C GLY A 460 22.53 16.71 -5.74
N CYS A 461 22.11 15.52 -6.17
CA CYS A 461 20.93 14.82 -5.66
C CYS A 461 21.20 13.33 -5.42
N GLU A 462 20.66 12.77 -4.34
CA GLU A 462 20.66 11.33 -4.05
C GLU A 462 19.26 10.72 -4.29
N LEU A 463 19.16 9.75 -5.19
CA LEU A 463 17.95 9.01 -5.55
C LEU A 463 17.81 7.72 -4.72
N TYR A 464 16.76 7.63 -3.91
CA TYR A 464 16.49 6.45 -3.06
C TYR A 464 15.10 5.84 -3.26
N THR A 465 15.02 4.54 -2.96
CA THR A 465 13.77 3.81 -2.73
C THR A 465 13.90 2.97 -1.46
N ASN A 466 12.82 2.79 -0.71
CA ASN A 466 12.80 1.90 0.45
C ASN A 466 12.51 0.42 0.08
N TYR A 467 12.20 0.13 -1.19
CA TYR A 467 11.74 -1.19 -1.64
C TYR A 467 12.45 -1.65 -2.93
N TRP A 468 12.72 -2.96 -3.02
CA TRP A 468 13.72 -3.47 -3.97
C TRP A 468 13.25 -3.65 -5.41
N ASN A 469 11.94 -3.58 -5.68
CA ASN A 469 11.36 -3.95 -6.98
C ASN A 469 10.97 -2.76 -7.86
N TYR A 470 11.11 -1.53 -7.36
CA TYR A 470 10.68 -0.33 -8.08
C TYR A 470 11.78 0.30 -8.92
N TYR A 471 11.39 0.91 -10.03
CA TYR A 471 12.25 1.64 -10.94
C TYR A 471 11.63 2.98 -11.37
N ILE A 472 12.50 3.93 -11.71
CA ILE A 472 12.12 5.18 -12.36
C ILE A 472 12.37 5.01 -13.87
N THR A 473 11.43 5.47 -14.68
CA THR A 473 11.54 5.49 -16.15
C THR A 473 11.36 6.92 -16.63
N ALA A 474 12.23 7.37 -17.54
CA ALA A 474 12.11 8.65 -18.20
C ALA A 474 12.40 8.56 -19.70
N ILE A 475 11.74 9.41 -20.50
CA ILE A 475 12.15 9.62 -21.91
C ILE A 475 13.46 10.41 -21.89
N ASP A 476 13.47 11.57 -21.23
CA ASP A 476 14.64 12.44 -21.10
C ASP A 476 15.12 12.58 -19.64
N VAL A 477 16.44 12.60 -19.43
CA VAL A 477 17.06 12.92 -18.14
C VAL A 477 18.15 13.97 -18.33
N VAL A 478 18.09 15.05 -17.55
CA VAL A 478 19.08 16.13 -17.55
C VAL A 478 19.72 16.23 -16.17
N VAL A 479 21.05 16.22 -16.13
CA VAL A 479 21.84 16.30 -14.89
C VAL A 479 22.71 17.56 -14.92
N TYR A 480 22.50 18.48 -13.97
CA TYR A 480 23.25 19.73 -13.87
C TYR A 480 24.48 19.65 -12.93
N ASP A 481 24.55 18.63 -12.08
CA ASP A 481 25.54 18.49 -10.99
C ASP A 481 25.79 16.97 -10.72
N HIS A 482 26.01 16.54 -9.47
CA HIS A 482 26.23 15.12 -9.14
C HIS A 482 24.95 14.35 -8.77
N LEU A 483 24.64 13.26 -9.48
CA LEU A 483 23.50 12.37 -9.21
C LEU A 483 23.94 11.02 -8.60
N THR A 484 23.61 10.73 -7.35
CA THR A 484 23.85 9.41 -6.73
C THR A 484 22.62 8.51 -6.84
N MET A 485 22.75 7.30 -7.38
CA MET A 485 21.63 6.37 -7.61
C MET A 485 21.65 5.15 -6.68
N TYR A 486 20.56 4.98 -5.92
CA TYR A 486 20.20 3.79 -5.15
C TYR A 486 18.85 3.16 -5.57
N ILE A 487 18.26 3.63 -6.68
CA ILE A 487 17.12 3.04 -7.39
C ILE A 487 17.52 2.71 -8.84
N ASN A 488 16.81 1.77 -9.48
CA ASN A 488 16.97 1.50 -10.92
C ASN A 488 16.41 2.69 -11.73
N LEU A 489 17.15 3.13 -12.76
CA LEU A 489 16.74 4.21 -13.67
C LEU A 489 16.81 3.75 -15.12
N ASN A 490 15.70 3.91 -15.84
CA ASN A 490 15.57 3.60 -17.26
C ASN A 490 15.47 4.91 -18.06
N VAL A 491 16.37 5.12 -19.01
CA VAL A 491 16.36 6.28 -19.92
C VAL A 491 16.10 5.82 -21.35
N PHE A 492 15.07 6.37 -22.00
CA PHE A 492 14.59 5.88 -23.29
C PHE A 492 14.97 6.71 -24.52
N GLU A 493 15.21 8.03 -24.42
CA GLU A 493 15.60 8.86 -25.56
C GLU A 493 16.85 9.70 -25.34
N ASN A 494 16.99 10.46 -24.24
CA ASN A 494 18.15 11.34 -24.04
C ASN A 494 18.66 11.34 -22.59
N LEU A 495 19.96 11.11 -22.40
CA LEU A 495 20.67 11.38 -21.16
C LEU A 495 21.66 12.52 -21.38
N ILE A 496 21.39 13.67 -20.75
CA ILE A 496 22.08 14.94 -21.00
C ILE A 496 22.89 15.35 -19.78
N PHE A 497 24.18 15.60 -20.00
CA PHE A 497 25.15 16.09 -19.00
C PHE A 497 25.50 17.55 -19.30
N ASN A 498 25.57 18.38 -18.26
CA ASN A 498 26.17 19.72 -18.30
C ASN A 498 27.62 19.70 -17.78
N ASP A 499 28.33 20.83 -17.90
CA ASP A 499 29.68 21.03 -17.40
C ASP A 499 29.87 20.57 -15.93
N ASN A 500 30.80 19.64 -15.73
CA ASN A 500 31.14 18.98 -14.45
C ASN A 500 30.07 18.06 -13.83
N SER A 501 28.93 17.82 -14.50
CA SER A 501 27.92 16.87 -14.00
C SER A 501 28.41 15.41 -14.05
N GLN A 502 27.92 14.58 -13.12
CA GLN A 502 28.37 13.20 -12.93
C GLN A 502 27.24 12.33 -12.37
N ILE A 503 27.18 11.05 -12.75
CA ILE A 503 26.28 10.06 -12.18
C ILE A 503 27.09 9.00 -11.43
N THR A 504 26.70 8.67 -10.19
CA THR A 504 27.30 7.59 -9.41
C THR A 504 26.25 6.52 -9.10
N VAL A 505 26.38 5.36 -9.73
CA VAL A 505 25.48 4.21 -9.62
C VAL A 505 25.98 3.28 -8.51
N LYS A 506 25.24 3.17 -7.38
CA LYS A 506 25.69 2.45 -6.18
C LYS A 506 25.25 0.99 -6.12
N SER A 507 23.95 0.72 -6.04
CA SER A 507 23.39 -0.60 -5.71
C SER A 507 22.29 -1.11 -6.67
N ARG A 508 22.18 -0.52 -7.86
CA ARG A 508 21.05 -0.64 -8.79
C ARG A 508 21.48 -0.44 -10.24
N PHE A 509 20.63 -0.81 -11.20
CA PHE A 509 21.00 -0.72 -12.61
C PHE A 509 20.62 0.63 -13.25
N LEU A 510 21.44 1.08 -14.20
CA LEU A 510 21.14 2.17 -15.12
C LEU A 510 20.97 1.58 -16.53
N PHE A 511 19.79 1.71 -17.12
CA PHE A 511 19.48 1.23 -18.46
C PHE A 511 19.36 2.40 -19.44
N ILE A 512 20.05 2.32 -20.58
CA ILE A 512 20.08 3.37 -21.60
C ILE A 512 19.75 2.76 -22.98
N LYS A 513 18.65 3.20 -23.59
CA LYS A 513 18.12 2.63 -24.84
C LYS A 513 18.49 3.43 -26.09
N SER A 514 19.71 3.23 -26.61
CA SER A 514 20.14 3.49 -28.01
C SER A 514 19.92 4.90 -28.61
N GLU A 515 20.97 5.46 -29.22
CA GLU A 515 21.02 6.83 -29.82
C GLU A 515 20.99 8.00 -28.81
N SER A 516 21.08 7.71 -27.50
CA SER A 516 20.64 8.61 -26.42
C SER A 516 21.70 9.47 -25.69
N LEU A 517 23.00 9.31 -25.96
CA LEU A 517 24.05 10.08 -25.27
C LEU A 517 24.37 11.35 -26.04
N LYS A 518 23.74 12.47 -25.64
CA LYS A 518 23.98 13.80 -26.19
C LYS A 518 24.77 14.64 -25.19
N PHE A 519 26.00 14.99 -25.57
CA PHE A 519 26.89 15.83 -24.79
C PHE A 519 26.79 17.27 -25.28
N PHE A 520 26.16 18.15 -24.49
CA PHE A 520 26.11 19.58 -24.79
C PHE A 520 27.12 20.33 -23.92
N ASN A 521 27.98 21.13 -24.55
CA ASN A 521 28.97 22.00 -23.87
C ASN A 521 29.83 21.29 -22.80
N LEU A 522 30.51 20.19 -23.11
CA LEU A 522 31.52 19.61 -22.20
C LEU A 522 32.89 20.31 -22.37
N SER A 523 33.30 21.08 -21.36
CA SER A 523 34.60 21.77 -21.30
C SER A 523 35.77 20.92 -20.75
N THR A 524 35.77 19.60 -20.98
CA THR A 524 36.60 18.66 -20.20
C THR A 524 37.94 18.27 -20.84
N THR A 525 38.99 19.03 -20.53
CA THR A 525 40.41 18.65 -20.79
C THR A 525 41.01 17.72 -19.72
N ASN A 526 40.18 16.89 -19.08
CA ASN A 526 40.46 16.23 -17.78
C ASN A 526 40.26 14.70 -17.80
N ILE A 527 40.95 14.03 -18.74
CA ILE A 527 41.14 12.57 -18.76
C ILE A 527 41.80 12.10 -17.45
N ASP A 528 41.48 10.89 -16.97
CA ASP A 528 41.96 10.31 -15.71
C ASP A 528 41.59 11.15 -14.46
N ARG A 529 40.49 11.92 -14.51
CA ARG A 529 40.09 12.81 -13.40
C ARG A 529 38.59 12.88 -13.13
N ASN A 530 37.75 12.99 -14.17
CA ASN A 530 36.31 13.13 -13.98
C ASN A 530 35.49 12.27 -14.96
N PRO A 531 35.25 10.99 -14.64
CA PRO A 531 34.37 10.13 -15.43
C PRO A 531 32.91 10.61 -15.33
N LEU A 532 32.16 10.57 -16.44
CA LEU A 532 30.75 11.00 -16.41
C LEU A 532 29.84 10.05 -15.61
N ILE A 533 30.12 8.74 -15.65
CA ILE A 533 29.36 7.71 -14.93
C ILE A 533 30.32 6.83 -14.11
N ASN A 534 30.18 6.81 -12.79
CA ASN A 534 30.86 5.89 -11.88
C ASN A 534 29.92 4.75 -11.48
N VAL A 535 30.39 3.50 -11.51
CA VAL A 535 29.56 2.31 -11.24
C VAL A 535 30.22 1.44 -10.16
N ASP A 536 29.56 1.34 -9.00
CA ASP A 536 30.11 0.70 -7.79
C ASP A 536 29.92 -0.83 -7.83
N ASP A 537 28.93 -1.39 -7.12
CA ASP A 537 28.57 -2.82 -7.11
C ASP A 537 27.39 -3.12 -8.08
N SER A 538 27.33 -2.41 -9.21
CA SER A 538 26.12 -2.26 -10.05
C SER A 538 26.35 -2.55 -11.54
N SER A 539 25.25 -2.64 -12.30
CA SER A 539 25.26 -2.82 -13.76
C SER A 539 24.80 -1.57 -14.52
N VAL A 540 25.39 -1.37 -15.70
CA VAL A 540 24.86 -0.48 -16.75
C VAL A 540 24.52 -1.35 -17.94
N GLU A 541 23.35 -1.18 -18.55
CA GLU A 541 22.92 -1.95 -19.72
C GLU A 541 22.64 -1.02 -20.92
N MET A 542 23.14 -1.42 -22.09
CA MET A 542 23.12 -0.62 -23.33
C MET A 542 22.80 -1.52 -24.53
N ASN A 543 21.71 -1.22 -25.24
CA ASN A 543 21.15 -2.08 -26.29
C ASN A 543 21.82 -1.98 -27.68
N SER A 544 22.46 -0.86 -27.99
CA SER A 544 23.18 -0.66 -29.26
C SER A 544 24.47 0.13 -29.01
N ILE A 545 25.52 -0.22 -29.76
CA ILE A 545 26.88 0.29 -29.56
C ILE A 545 27.41 1.01 -30.81
N ASN A 546 26.77 0.82 -31.96
CA ASN A 546 27.36 1.19 -33.25
C ASN A 546 27.25 2.70 -33.58
N GLU A 547 26.34 3.44 -32.92
CA GLU A 547 26.02 4.85 -33.22
C GLU A 547 25.83 5.64 -31.91
N LEU A 548 26.78 5.53 -30.98
CA LEU A 548 26.60 5.98 -29.59
C LEU A 548 26.76 7.49 -29.34
N TYR A 549 27.41 8.24 -30.23
CA TYR A 549 27.91 9.58 -29.90
C TYR A 549 27.73 10.57 -31.06
N THR A 550 27.21 11.75 -30.75
CA THR A 550 27.31 12.94 -31.60
C THR A 550 28.24 13.95 -30.90
N PHE A 551 29.35 14.28 -31.55
CA PHE A 551 30.32 15.27 -31.06
C PHE A 551 30.19 16.56 -31.87
N ASP A 552 29.90 17.68 -31.20
CA ASP A 552 29.88 19.01 -31.83
C ASP A 552 31.28 19.59 -32.08
N TYR A 553 32.31 19.07 -31.40
CA TYR A 553 33.66 19.63 -31.38
C TYR A 553 34.72 18.59 -31.76
N ARG A 554 35.82 19.07 -32.38
CA ARG A 554 36.91 18.24 -32.90
C ARG A 554 38.04 18.09 -31.87
N GLU A 555 38.64 16.90 -31.82
CA GLU A 555 39.92 16.56 -31.17
C GLU A 555 39.96 16.55 -29.62
N PHE A 556 39.29 15.57 -28.99
CA PHE A 556 39.56 15.17 -27.59
C PHE A 556 39.07 13.73 -27.28
N CYS A 557 39.45 13.21 -26.10
CA CYS A 557 38.94 11.97 -25.50
C CYS A 557 38.23 12.26 -24.17
N ILE A 558 37.21 11.45 -23.82
CA ILE A 558 36.46 11.53 -22.55
C ILE A 558 36.35 10.14 -21.90
N ASP A 559 36.48 10.10 -20.58
CA ASP A 559 36.14 8.95 -19.74
C ASP A 559 34.63 8.94 -19.46
N VAL A 560 33.89 8.04 -20.12
CA VAL A 560 32.42 8.03 -20.05
C VAL A 560 31.92 7.17 -18.90
N ILE A 561 32.44 5.94 -18.75
CA ILE A 561 32.01 5.01 -17.69
C ILE A 561 33.22 4.39 -16.97
N SER A 562 33.21 4.45 -15.65
CA SER A 562 34.26 4.00 -14.74
C SER A 562 33.69 3.00 -13.72
N PHE A 563 33.95 1.71 -13.93
CA PHE A 563 33.43 0.62 -13.10
C PHE A 563 34.42 0.21 -11.99
N ARG A 564 33.94 -0.02 -10.77
CA ARG A 564 34.76 -0.51 -9.64
C ARG A 564 35.16 -1.97 -9.84
N TYR A 565 34.22 -2.80 -10.29
CA TYR A 565 34.42 -4.21 -10.62
C TYR A 565 34.16 -4.44 -12.11
N LYS A 566 34.64 -5.56 -12.67
CA LYS A 566 34.37 -5.87 -14.08
C LYS A 566 32.87 -6.14 -14.28
N PRO A 567 32.18 -5.44 -15.20
CA PRO A 567 30.75 -5.65 -15.40
C PRO A 567 30.48 -6.99 -16.09
N ASN A 568 29.29 -7.56 -15.86
CA ASN A 568 28.83 -8.78 -16.52
C ASN A 568 28.32 -8.48 -17.95
N TRP A 569 29.22 -8.00 -18.79
CA TRP A 569 28.96 -7.63 -20.19
C TRP A 569 29.34 -8.77 -21.13
N ASN A 570 28.73 -8.82 -22.32
CA ASN A 570 29.12 -9.81 -23.32
C ASN A 570 30.51 -9.52 -23.91
N ALA A 571 31.14 -10.51 -24.56
CA ALA A 571 32.52 -10.37 -25.04
C ALA A 571 32.76 -9.17 -25.99
N LYS A 572 31.76 -8.79 -26.81
CA LYS A 572 31.84 -7.64 -27.73
C LYS A 572 31.71 -6.30 -26.99
N GLN A 573 30.94 -6.26 -25.90
CA GLN A 573 30.85 -5.11 -25.01
C GLN A 573 32.13 -4.97 -24.16
N LEU A 574 32.65 -6.08 -23.61
CA LEU A 574 33.87 -6.10 -22.81
C LEU A 574 35.12 -5.67 -23.60
N SER A 575 35.21 -5.95 -24.89
CA SER A 575 36.33 -5.49 -25.74
C SER A 575 36.42 -3.97 -25.91
N LEU A 576 35.39 -3.22 -25.50
CA LEU A 576 35.40 -1.75 -25.50
C LEU A 576 35.95 -1.17 -24.18
N LEU A 577 36.05 -2.00 -23.14
CA LEU A 577 36.47 -1.57 -21.81
C LEU A 577 37.96 -1.81 -21.60
N ARG A 578 38.69 -0.71 -21.38
CA ARG A 578 40.07 -0.72 -20.93
C ARG A 578 40.19 -1.36 -19.55
N GLY A 579 41.12 -2.31 -19.41
CA GLY A 579 41.28 -3.21 -18.28
C GLY A 579 40.03 -4.02 -17.89
N GLY A 580 38.97 -4.00 -18.71
CA GLY A 580 37.63 -4.48 -18.37
C GLY A 580 36.85 -3.58 -17.38
N LYS A 581 37.25 -2.32 -17.18
CA LYS A 581 36.62 -1.39 -16.20
C LYS A 581 36.40 0.06 -16.69
N LEU A 582 37.04 0.52 -17.76
CA LEU A 582 36.95 1.91 -18.21
C LEU A 582 36.47 2.01 -19.67
N LEU A 583 35.34 2.69 -19.90
CA LEU A 583 34.90 3.11 -21.23
C LEU A 583 35.43 4.51 -21.52
N ARG A 584 36.46 4.60 -22.36
CA ARG A 584 36.99 5.85 -22.92
C ARG A 584 36.56 5.97 -24.37
N VAL A 585 36.16 7.18 -24.78
CA VAL A 585 35.74 7.50 -26.14
C VAL A 585 36.62 8.62 -26.68
N CYS A 586 37.13 8.46 -27.90
CA CYS A 586 38.02 9.40 -28.58
C CYS A 586 37.51 9.61 -30.02
N ASN A 587 37.79 10.79 -30.59
CA ASN A 587 37.36 11.13 -31.95
C ASN A 587 38.34 10.68 -33.06
N SER A 588 39.58 10.31 -32.68
CA SER A 588 40.67 9.90 -33.59
C SER A 588 40.99 8.40 -33.45
N THR A 589 41.33 7.75 -34.57
CA THR A 589 41.64 6.31 -34.61
C THR A 589 42.96 5.91 -33.96
N ASP A 590 43.88 6.86 -33.75
CA ASP A 590 45.22 6.60 -33.19
C ASP A 590 45.28 6.67 -31.64
N ASP A 591 44.22 7.10 -30.95
CA ASP A 591 44.26 7.38 -29.50
C ASP A 591 44.10 6.15 -28.58
N HIS A 592 43.92 4.96 -29.15
CA HIS A 592 43.77 3.72 -28.36
C HIS A 592 45.04 3.33 -27.57
N GLU A 593 46.19 3.95 -27.83
CA GLU A 593 47.46 3.72 -27.11
C GLU A 593 47.70 4.65 -25.90
N THR A 594 46.78 5.58 -25.60
CA THR A 594 46.96 6.55 -24.51
C THR A 594 47.13 5.89 -23.13
N GLU A 595 48.18 6.20 -22.37
CA GLU A 595 48.42 5.60 -21.04
C GLU A 595 47.41 6.10 -19.99
N VAL A 596 46.81 5.20 -19.19
CA VAL A 596 45.93 5.56 -18.04
C VAL A 596 46.78 5.73 -16.78
N LYS A 597 46.62 6.87 -16.08
CA LYS A 597 47.45 7.24 -14.92
C LYS A 597 46.65 7.28 -13.62
N CYS A 598 46.79 6.22 -12.84
CA CYS A 598 46.15 6.07 -11.53
C CYS A 598 47.09 6.55 -10.40
N THR A 599 46.84 7.71 -9.78
CA THR A 599 47.68 8.22 -8.67
C THR A 599 47.22 7.66 -7.32
N LEU A 600 48.06 6.91 -6.60
CA LEU A 600 47.75 6.29 -5.32
C LEU A 600 48.24 7.15 -4.13
N ASN A 601 47.30 7.50 -3.25
CA ASN A 601 47.50 8.38 -2.08
C ASN A 601 47.38 7.64 -0.72
N ARG A 602 47.03 6.34 -0.70
CA ARG A 602 46.91 5.50 0.51
C ARG A 602 47.38 4.08 0.21
N ASN A 603 47.71 3.30 1.25
CA ASN A 603 48.62 2.15 1.11
C ASN A 603 47.98 0.87 0.49
N ASN A 604 46.65 0.79 0.39
CA ASN A 604 45.93 -0.37 -0.14
C ASN A 604 45.63 -0.20 -1.64
N PHE A 605 46.33 -0.99 -2.47
CA PHE A 605 46.39 -0.84 -3.92
C PHE A 605 45.09 -1.21 -4.66
N TYR A 606 44.27 -2.14 -4.17
CA TYR A 606 43.08 -2.61 -4.90
C TYR A 606 41.78 -1.90 -4.49
N ASP A 607 41.87 -0.93 -3.59
CA ASP A 607 40.75 -0.12 -3.11
C ASP A 607 40.79 1.26 -3.77
N TYR A 608 39.82 1.49 -4.67
CA TYR A 608 39.71 2.72 -5.47
C TYR A 608 39.71 4.01 -4.63
N SER A 609 39.22 3.96 -3.39
CA SER A 609 39.09 5.13 -2.52
C SER A 609 40.45 5.71 -2.09
N ASN A 610 41.52 4.93 -2.28
CA ASN A 610 42.90 5.30 -2.01
C ASN A 610 43.56 6.05 -3.17
N TYR A 611 42.91 6.12 -4.34
CA TYR A 611 43.41 6.85 -5.50
C TYR A 611 42.94 8.33 -5.48
N LYS A 612 43.76 9.20 -6.06
CA LYS A 612 43.40 10.60 -6.32
C LYS A 612 42.16 10.64 -7.21
N TYR A 613 41.21 11.54 -6.88
CA TYR A 613 39.88 11.61 -7.50
C TYR A 613 38.99 10.36 -7.31
N GLN A 614 39.41 9.38 -6.49
CA GLN A 614 38.63 8.17 -6.19
C GLN A 614 38.13 7.42 -7.44
N LEU A 615 38.98 7.31 -8.47
CA LEU A 615 38.64 6.71 -9.75
C LEU A 615 38.28 5.23 -9.62
N TYR A 616 37.02 4.85 -9.80
CA TYR A 616 36.53 3.47 -9.58
C TYR A 616 37.28 2.44 -10.43
N HIS A 617 37.64 2.80 -11.67
CA HIS A 617 38.37 1.91 -12.58
C HIS A 617 39.81 1.60 -12.13
N CYS A 618 40.41 2.42 -11.26
CA CYS A 618 41.78 2.20 -10.78
C CYS A 618 41.84 1.12 -9.68
N PRO A 619 42.83 0.20 -9.72
CA PRO A 619 43.80 -0.02 -10.78
C PRO A 619 43.21 -0.80 -11.98
N LEU A 620 43.65 -0.46 -13.20
CA LEU A 620 43.37 -1.23 -14.41
C LEU A 620 44.42 -2.33 -14.60
N ASN A 621 43.99 -3.58 -14.73
CA ASN A 621 44.90 -4.72 -14.89
C ASN A 621 45.35 -4.91 -16.35
N GLU A 622 46.08 -3.94 -16.89
CA GLU A 622 46.59 -3.91 -18.27
C GLU A 622 47.97 -3.23 -18.36
N THR A 623 48.73 -3.53 -19.42
CA THR A 623 50.10 -3.02 -19.62
C THR A 623 50.19 -1.50 -19.86
N LEU A 624 49.13 -0.89 -20.40
CA LEU A 624 49.01 0.54 -20.65
C LEU A 624 48.38 1.32 -19.47
N CYS A 625 48.40 0.74 -18.26
CA CYS A 625 48.10 1.42 -17.00
C CYS A 625 49.39 1.65 -16.20
N THR A 626 49.55 2.85 -15.67
CA THR A 626 50.64 3.20 -14.75
C THR A 626 50.08 3.74 -13.45
N VAL A 627 50.41 3.08 -12.34
CA VAL A 627 50.06 3.51 -10.97
C VAL A 627 51.20 4.35 -10.39
N ILE A 628 50.93 5.61 -10.08
CA ILE A 628 51.90 6.54 -9.49
C ILE A 628 51.80 6.44 -7.97
N ALA A 629 52.84 5.95 -7.30
CA ALA A 629 52.89 5.73 -5.86
C ALA A 629 53.55 6.93 -5.16
N ASN A 630 52.71 7.75 -4.50
CA ASN A 630 53.14 8.94 -3.75
C ASN A 630 53.39 8.67 -2.26
N ASN A 631 53.14 7.45 -1.78
CA ASN A 631 53.28 7.09 -0.37
C ASN A 631 54.56 6.31 -0.10
N SER A 632 55.03 6.38 1.16
CA SER A 632 56.10 5.55 1.70
C SER A 632 55.77 4.05 1.75
N ASP A 633 54.52 3.64 1.61
CA ASP A 633 54.09 2.26 1.84
C ASP A 633 53.09 1.78 0.79
N LEU A 634 53.33 0.59 0.24
CA LEU A 634 52.58 -0.01 -0.87
C LEU A 634 52.35 -1.50 -0.63
N VAL A 635 51.10 -1.94 -0.67
CA VAL A 635 50.70 -3.35 -0.49
C VAL A 635 50.03 -3.88 -1.76
N ILE A 636 50.64 -4.88 -2.38
CA ILE A 636 50.13 -5.59 -3.56
C ILE A 636 49.79 -7.02 -3.13
N ASN A 637 48.50 -7.35 -3.14
CA ASN A 637 47.98 -8.63 -2.65
C ASN A 637 47.34 -9.53 -3.72
N ASP A 638 47.30 -9.11 -4.98
CA ASP A 638 46.84 -9.91 -6.13
C ASP A 638 47.83 -9.75 -7.31
N ILE A 639 47.48 -10.24 -8.50
CA ILE A 639 48.25 -10.07 -9.74
C ILE A 639 47.97 -8.68 -10.33
N PHE A 640 49.02 -8.00 -10.82
CA PHE A 640 48.92 -6.73 -11.52
C PHE A 640 49.85 -6.70 -12.74
N ILE A 641 49.27 -6.44 -13.92
CA ILE A 641 49.91 -6.52 -15.25
C ILE A 641 50.37 -5.14 -15.75
N GLY A 642 50.01 -4.05 -15.05
CA GLY A 642 50.46 -2.70 -15.34
C GLY A 642 51.80 -2.33 -14.70
N ASN A 643 52.15 -1.04 -14.80
CA ASN A 643 53.40 -0.50 -14.28
C ASN A 643 53.18 0.28 -12.97
N ILE A 644 54.21 0.33 -12.13
CA ILE A 644 54.25 1.16 -10.92
C ILE A 644 55.37 2.20 -11.07
N GLN A 645 55.07 3.45 -10.76
CA GLN A 645 56.04 4.56 -10.77
C GLN A 645 56.18 5.10 -9.34
N GLN A 646 57.38 4.95 -8.75
CA GLN A 646 57.72 5.46 -7.42
C GLN A 646 58.08 6.95 -7.50
N GLU A 647 57.37 7.79 -6.73
CA GLU A 647 57.68 9.24 -6.60
C GLU A 647 58.31 9.61 -5.25
N VAL A 648 58.39 8.66 -4.30
CA VAL A 648 59.05 8.84 -2.99
C VAL A 648 60.48 8.29 -2.98
N ASP A 649 61.37 8.91 -2.20
CA ASP A 649 62.78 8.46 -2.08
C ASP A 649 62.91 7.04 -1.51
N VAL A 650 62.00 6.65 -0.61
CA VAL A 650 61.96 5.33 0.05
C VAL A 650 60.54 4.77 -0.02
N LEU A 651 60.40 3.58 -0.59
CA LEU A 651 59.14 2.86 -0.72
C LEU A 651 59.21 1.50 0.00
N ASN A 652 58.37 1.30 1.01
CA ASN A 652 58.13 0.05 1.69
C ASN A 652 57.11 -0.77 0.87
N LEU A 653 57.56 -1.88 0.27
CA LEU A 653 56.75 -2.72 -0.60
C LEU A 653 56.42 -4.06 0.09
N THR A 654 55.12 -4.38 0.14
CA THR A 654 54.61 -5.70 0.53
C THR A 654 54.01 -6.40 -0.68
N ILE A 655 54.56 -7.54 -1.10
CA ILE A 655 54.00 -8.37 -2.20
C ILE A 655 53.51 -9.70 -1.65
N THR A 656 52.20 -10.00 -1.68
CA THR A 656 51.67 -11.29 -1.19
C THR A 656 51.39 -12.31 -2.30
N THR A 657 51.87 -12.08 -3.52
CA THR A 657 51.77 -13.01 -4.66
C THR A 657 53.14 -13.40 -5.20
N ASN A 658 53.19 -14.48 -5.99
CA ASN A 658 54.42 -14.93 -6.67
C ASN A 658 54.67 -14.22 -8.02
N TYR A 659 53.88 -13.20 -8.36
CA TYR A 659 53.96 -12.50 -9.64
C TYR A 659 55.06 -11.43 -9.62
N SER A 660 55.75 -11.21 -10.76
CA SER A 660 56.77 -10.17 -10.84
C SER A 660 56.12 -8.80 -10.98
N THR A 661 56.38 -7.91 -10.03
CA THR A 661 55.84 -6.54 -10.07
C THR A 661 56.71 -5.65 -10.96
N HIS A 662 56.10 -4.92 -11.89
CA HIS A 662 56.80 -4.08 -12.86
C HIS A 662 56.91 -2.62 -12.38
N PHE A 663 58.14 -2.10 -12.31
CA PHE A 663 58.41 -0.71 -11.97
C PHE A 663 58.93 0.07 -13.19
N LYS A 664 58.30 1.21 -13.47
CA LYS A 664 58.61 2.18 -14.54
C LYS A 664 59.02 3.50 -13.90
N ASP A 665 60.08 3.43 -13.09
CA ASP A 665 60.59 4.58 -12.35
C ASP A 665 61.40 5.51 -13.26
N ILE A 666 61.29 6.81 -13.00
CA ILE A 666 61.99 7.88 -13.72
C ILE A 666 63.11 8.54 -12.88
N LYS A 667 63.30 8.08 -11.64
CA LYS A 667 64.25 8.62 -10.65
C LYS A 667 64.88 7.47 -9.85
N SER A 668 66.04 7.72 -9.27
CA SER A 668 66.71 6.81 -8.33
C SER A 668 65.97 6.74 -6.99
N GLY A 669 66.04 5.62 -6.27
CA GLY A 669 65.35 5.46 -4.98
C GLY A 669 65.68 4.19 -4.21
N VAL A 670 65.05 4.03 -3.04
CA VAL A 670 65.18 2.85 -2.18
C VAL A 670 63.87 2.07 -2.18
N LEU A 671 63.96 0.74 -2.24
CA LEU A 671 62.85 -0.19 -2.12
C LEU A 671 63.09 -1.12 -0.92
N TYR A 672 62.32 -0.93 0.14
CA TYR A 672 62.34 -1.77 1.32
C TYR A 672 61.28 -2.86 1.20
N ILE A 673 61.69 -4.13 1.13
CA ILE A 673 60.74 -5.26 1.05
C ILE A 673 60.29 -5.65 2.45
N ASP A 674 58.99 -5.50 2.73
CA ASP A 674 58.38 -5.83 4.01
C ASP A 674 58.40 -7.34 4.30
N ASN A 675 58.51 -7.68 5.57
CA ASN A 675 58.62 -9.05 6.08
C ASN A 675 57.36 -9.90 5.83
N LYS A 676 56.21 -9.28 5.58
CA LYS A 676 54.93 -9.91 5.20
C LYS A 676 54.88 -10.33 3.73
N SER A 677 55.83 -9.89 2.90
CA SER A 677 55.89 -10.31 1.49
C SER A 677 56.08 -11.83 1.36
N VAL A 678 55.75 -12.43 0.22
CA VAL A 678 55.94 -13.87 -0.04
C VAL A 678 57.40 -14.17 -0.42
N ASN A 679 57.93 -15.26 0.15
CA ASN A 679 59.29 -15.73 -0.08
C ASN A 679 59.44 -16.25 -1.53
N GLY A 680 60.37 -15.67 -2.31
CA GLY A 680 60.63 -16.06 -3.70
C GLY A 680 59.94 -15.20 -4.76
N ALA A 681 59.19 -14.17 -4.38
CA ALA A 681 58.67 -13.18 -5.32
C ALA A 681 59.80 -12.29 -5.90
N SER A 682 59.47 -11.49 -6.92
CA SER A 682 60.45 -10.68 -7.65
C SER A 682 59.90 -9.33 -8.09
N VAL A 683 60.81 -8.40 -8.37
CA VAL A 683 60.53 -7.06 -8.89
C VAL A 683 61.29 -6.88 -10.19
N THR A 684 60.60 -6.46 -11.26
CA THR A 684 61.18 -6.19 -12.57
C THR A 684 61.22 -4.69 -12.83
N LEU A 685 62.40 -4.16 -13.14
CA LEU A 685 62.57 -2.78 -13.60
C LEU A 685 62.36 -2.72 -15.12
N THR A 686 61.31 -2.06 -15.59
CA THR A 686 61.03 -1.91 -17.03
C THR A 686 62.03 -0.97 -17.70
N GLN A 687 62.62 -0.07 -16.93
CA GLN A 687 63.72 0.83 -17.32
C GLN A 687 64.78 0.77 -16.20
N LYS A 688 66.08 0.70 -16.55
CA LYS A 688 67.14 0.66 -15.53
C LYS A 688 67.28 2.03 -14.88
N VAL A 689 67.22 2.07 -13.55
CA VAL A 689 67.51 3.21 -12.67
C VAL A 689 68.39 2.76 -11.51
N ASP A 690 69.09 3.69 -10.84
CA ASP A 690 69.85 3.35 -9.63
C ASP A 690 68.87 3.08 -8.47
N LYS A 691 68.77 1.81 -8.03
CA LYS A 691 67.78 1.40 -7.02
C LYS A 691 68.40 0.49 -5.96
N LEU A 692 68.13 0.78 -4.69
CA LEU A 692 68.67 0.02 -3.55
C LEU A 692 67.58 -0.83 -2.91
N PHE A 693 67.78 -2.15 -2.88
CA PHE A 693 66.87 -3.15 -2.33
C PHE A 693 67.33 -3.55 -0.92
N ILE A 694 66.44 -3.43 0.07
CA ILE A 694 66.73 -3.72 1.49
C ILE A 694 65.57 -4.50 2.11
N SER A 695 65.83 -5.38 3.08
CA SER A 695 64.78 -5.99 3.93
C SER A 695 65.36 -6.34 5.31
N SER A 696 64.49 -6.50 6.32
CA SER A 696 64.91 -7.05 7.62
C SER A 696 64.76 -8.58 7.70
N LYS A 697 63.95 -9.21 6.84
CA LYS A 697 63.77 -10.68 6.75
C LYS A 697 64.36 -11.29 5.49
N TYR A 698 64.19 -10.63 4.34
CA TYR A 698 64.56 -11.19 3.04
C TYR A 698 65.97 -10.82 2.62
N LEU A 699 66.54 -11.67 1.77
CA LEU A 699 67.85 -11.51 1.17
C LEU A 699 67.65 -11.51 -0.36
N PHE A 700 68.58 -10.95 -1.13
CA PHE A 700 68.37 -10.57 -2.53
C PHE A 700 69.32 -11.31 -3.48
N GLN A 701 68.85 -11.54 -4.71
CA GLN A 701 69.66 -12.06 -5.81
C GLN A 701 69.05 -11.65 -7.17
N PRO A 702 69.85 -11.18 -8.15
CA PRO A 702 69.36 -10.94 -9.51
C PRO A 702 69.02 -12.27 -10.20
N ASN A 703 68.01 -12.24 -11.08
CA ASN A 703 67.61 -13.39 -11.88
C ASN A 703 68.66 -13.69 -12.97
N SER A 704 68.99 -14.97 -13.18
CA SER A 704 69.97 -15.42 -14.17
C SER A 704 69.59 -15.06 -15.61
N ASN A 705 68.30 -14.93 -15.91
CA ASN A 705 67.79 -14.77 -17.27
C ASN A 705 67.44 -13.31 -17.62
N ASN A 706 67.27 -12.44 -16.61
CA ASN A 706 67.01 -11.01 -16.79
C ASN A 706 67.57 -10.25 -15.58
N SER A 707 68.66 -9.52 -15.74
CA SER A 707 69.29 -8.75 -14.66
C SER A 707 68.42 -7.59 -14.16
N ASN A 708 67.40 -7.17 -14.91
CA ASN A 708 66.40 -6.20 -14.44
C ASN A 708 65.36 -6.81 -13.49
N THR A 709 65.31 -8.13 -13.34
CA THR A 709 64.42 -8.82 -12.41
C THR A 709 65.18 -9.26 -11.15
N ILE A 710 64.86 -8.65 -10.01
CA ILE A 710 65.52 -8.89 -8.72
C ILE A 710 64.59 -9.78 -7.89
N GLY A 711 65.06 -10.97 -7.52
CA GLY A 711 64.34 -11.88 -6.63
C GLY A 711 64.72 -11.66 -5.18
N PHE A 712 63.79 -11.94 -4.25
CA PHE A 712 64.06 -11.89 -2.82
C PHE A 712 63.59 -13.17 -2.09
N SER A 713 64.46 -13.70 -1.22
CA SER A 713 64.23 -14.95 -0.50
C SER A 713 65.04 -15.05 0.79
N THR A 714 64.57 -15.85 1.75
CA THR A 714 65.33 -16.20 2.98
C THR A 714 66.56 -17.09 2.72
N TYR A 715 66.63 -17.72 1.54
CA TYR A 715 67.72 -18.62 1.14
C TYR A 715 68.91 -17.91 0.46
N PHE A 716 68.72 -16.68 -0.04
CA PHE A 716 69.80 -15.91 -0.67
C PHE A 716 70.83 -15.43 0.37
N LYS A 717 71.91 -14.80 -0.09
CA LYS A 717 73.07 -14.44 0.75
C LYS A 717 73.16 -12.95 1.09
N CYS A 718 72.60 -12.10 0.23
CA CYS A 718 72.78 -10.65 0.28
C CYS A 718 71.63 -9.95 1.03
N ARG A 719 71.93 -9.15 2.05
CA ARG A 719 70.93 -8.43 2.87
C ARG A 719 70.56 -7.04 2.33
N ALA A 720 71.44 -6.42 1.54
CA ALA A 720 71.16 -5.17 0.85
C ALA A 720 71.85 -5.19 -0.53
N PHE A 721 71.07 -5.02 -1.60
CA PHE A 721 71.53 -5.18 -2.99
C PHE A 721 71.27 -3.90 -3.78
N LYS A 722 72.28 -3.39 -4.47
CA LYS A 722 72.20 -2.16 -5.27
C LYS A 722 72.20 -2.50 -6.75
N THR A 723 71.26 -1.94 -7.51
CA THR A 723 71.31 -1.89 -8.98
C THR A 723 71.82 -0.54 -9.46
N SER A 724 72.41 -0.50 -10.65
CA SER A 724 72.81 0.75 -11.30
C SER A 724 72.49 0.84 -12.79
N ILE A 725 72.26 2.07 -13.25
CA ILE A 725 72.15 2.45 -14.67
C ILE A 725 73.37 1.98 -15.46
N ASN A 726 74.56 2.03 -14.86
CA ASN A 726 75.83 1.66 -15.52
C ASN A 726 76.11 0.15 -15.54
N GLY A 727 75.33 -0.67 -14.81
CA GLY A 727 75.48 -2.12 -14.75
C GLY A 727 76.30 -2.69 -13.58
N ASP A 728 76.85 -1.84 -12.71
CA ASP A 728 77.61 -2.24 -11.51
C ASP A 728 76.68 -2.73 -10.36
N ASP A 729 75.93 -3.81 -10.62
CA ASP A 729 74.96 -4.38 -9.68
C ASP A 729 75.69 -5.22 -8.59
N MET A 730 75.56 -4.88 -7.30
CA MET A 730 76.41 -5.45 -6.22
C MET A 730 75.72 -5.65 -4.87
N CYS A 731 76.25 -6.58 -4.06
CA CYS A 731 75.85 -6.75 -2.66
C CYS A 731 76.62 -5.83 -1.71
N VAL A 732 75.89 -5.18 -0.79
CA VAL A 732 76.42 -4.20 0.18
C VAL A 732 76.51 -4.76 1.61
N LEU A 733 75.72 -5.79 1.96
CA LEU A 733 75.65 -6.35 3.31
C LEU A 733 75.31 -7.85 3.29
N CYS A 734 75.90 -8.67 4.17
CA CYS A 734 75.71 -10.12 4.22
C CYS A 734 74.74 -10.62 5.32
N LYS A 735 74.31 -11.88 5.19
CA LYS A 735 73.56 -12.63 6.22
C LYS A 735 74.37 -12.79 7.53
N GLN A 736 73.67 -12.91 8.65
CA GLN A 736 74.26 -13.11 9.98
C GLN A 736 75.06 -14.43 10.04
N ASN A 737 76.19 -14.42 10.75
CA ASN A 737 77.20 -15.49 10.80
C ASN A 737 77.87 -15.78 9.46
N MET A 738 77.82 -14.82 8.54
CA MET A 738 78.64 -14.77 7.34
C MET A 738 79.46 -13.47 7.27
N TYR A 739 80.60 -13.49 6.58
CA TYR A 739 81.47 -12.34 6.32
C TYR A 739 81.41 -11.92 4.84
N LEU A 740 81.61 -10.62 4.57
CA LEU A 740 81.56 -9.98 3.25
C LEU A 740 82.96 -9.92 2.62
N LYS A 741 83.07 -10.27 1.33
CA LYS A 741 84.28 -10.12 0.52
C LYS A 741 83.91 -9.94 -0.95
N ASP A 742 84.46 -8.92 -1.61
CA ASP A 742 84.31 -8.65 -3.06
C ASP A 742 82.84 -8.64 -3.55
N GLY A 743 81.91 -8.12 -2.72
CA GLY A 743 80.47 -8.12 -3.02
C GLY A 743 79.75 -9.47 -2.82
N MET A 744 80.34 -10.44 -2.11
CA MET A 744 79.83 -11.80 -1.87
C MET A 744 80.04 -12.28 -0.40
N CYS A 745 79.45 -13.42 0.02
CA CYS A 745 79.31 -13.82 1.45
C CYS A 745 79.68 -15.30 1.82
N PHE A 746 80.34 -15.56 2.98
CA PHE A 746 80.91 -16.88 3.45
C PHE A 746 80.85 -17.12 5.01
N GLY A 747 80.93 -18.35 5.60
CA GLY A 747 80.47 -18.72 7.00
C GLY A 747 81.47 -19.09 8.16
N ILE A 748 81.00 -19.75 9.27
CA ILE A 748 81.67 -20.02 10.60
C ILE A 748 81.32 -21.43 11.23
N ASP A 749 82.13 -21.96 12.19
CA ASP A 749 82.02 -23.25 12.95
C ASP A 749 80.78 -23.40 13.90
N VAL A 750 80.51 -24.63 14.36
CA VAL A 750 79.21 -25.12 14.90
C VAL A 750 79.17 -25.33 16.42
N SER A 751 80.26 -25.76 17.08
CA SER A 751 80.23 -26.16 18.51
C SER A 751 80.25 -24.97 19.50
N CYS A 752 80.24 -23.75 18.98
CA CYS A 752 80.34 -22.51 19.75
C CYS A 752 78.96 -21.96 20.14
N LEU A 753 78.70 -21.72 21.44
CA LEU A 753 77.41 -21.21 21.92
C LEU A 753 77.27 -19.68 21.85
N ASN A 754 78.34 -18.90 22.08
CA ASN A 754 78.32 -17.44 21.96
C ASN A 754 79.46 -16.94 21.10
N ILE A 755 79.18 -15.97 20.23
CA ILE A 755 80.14 -15.42 19.27
C ILE A 755 80.22 -13.90 19.44
N SER A 756 81.35 -13.41 19.97
CA SER A 756 81.75 -12.00 19.93
C SER A 756 81.83 -11.53 18.48
N SER A 757 81.36 -10.31 18.23
CA SER A 757 81.33 -9.75 16.88
C SER A 757 81.65 -8.26 16.87
N GLY A 758 82.67 -7.90 16.09
CA GLY A 758 82.84 -6.53 15.58
C GLY A 758 82.08 -6.36 14.26
N ASN A 759 82.00 -5.13 13.76
CA ASN A 759 81.24 -4.80 12.55
C ASN A 759 81.69 -5.55 11.27
N THR A 760 82.87 -6.19 11.28
CA THR A 760 83.40 -6.98 10.15
C THR A 760 83.92 -8.39 10.50
N ASN A 761 84.25 -8.70 11.77
CA ASN A 761 84.89 -9.96 12.20
C ASN A 761 84.18 -10.60 13.41
N LYS A 762 84.30 -11.93 13.60
CA LYS A 762 83.60 -12.72 14.65
C LYS A 762 84.51 -13.78 15.33
N VAL A 763 84.32 -14.05 16.63
CA VAL A 763 85.14 -14.94 17.51
C VAL A 763 84.27 -15.65 18.60
N CYS A 764 84.59 -16.85 19.07
CA CYS A 764 83.82 -17.61 20.09
C CYS A 764 84.11 -17.21 21.58
N GLU A 765 83.07 -17.24 22.42
CA GLU A 765 83.09 -16.81 23.83
C GLU A 765 82.44 -17.77 24.85
N GLN A 766 81.69 -18.80 24.43
CA GLN A 766 81.03 -19.73 25.36
C GLN A 766 80.76 -21.10 24.73
N CYS A 767 80.73 -22.14 25.56
CA CYS A 767 80.51 -23.55 25.20
C CYS A 767 79.43 -24.20 26.08
N ASP A 768 79.11 -25.45 25.76
CA ASP A 768 77.99 -26.21 26.34
C ASP A 768 78.11 -26.55 27.82
N ILE A 769 77.04 -27.09 28.42
CA ILE A 769 77.06 -27.51 29.82
C ILE A 769 78.03 -28.68 29.98
N LYS A 770 78.94 -28.55 30.95
CA LYS A 770 80.19 -29.32 31.13
C LYS A 770 81.35 -28.87 30.22
N GLN A 771 81.31 -27.71 29.56
CA GLN A 771 82.39 -27.22 28.69
C GLN A 771 82.83 -25.74 28.91
N GLU A 772 84.03 -25.37 28.42
CA GLU A 772 84.65 -24.03 28.46
C GLU A 772 85.34 -23.64 27.11
N PRO A 773 85.41 -22.33 26.75
CA PRO A 773 85.74 -21.83 25.39
C PRO A 773 87.21 -21.47 25.09
N TYR A 774 87.61 -21.56 23.81
CA TYR A 774 88.93 -21.15 23.30
C TYR A 774 88.91 -20.64 21.83
N GLN A 775 89.15 -19.34 21.60
CA GLN A 775 89.15 -18.65 20.30
C GLN A 775 87.91 -18.87 19.43
N ASN A 776 87.87 -19.89 18.58
CA ASN A 776 86.71 -20.20 17.72
C ASN A 776 86.06 -21.57 18.10
N GLU A 777 86.49 -22.22 19.21
CA GLU A 777 86.30 -23.66 19.54
C GLU A 777 86.09 -23.93 21.09
N CYS A 778 85.94 -25.19 21.58
CA CYS A 778 85.41 -25.59 22.93
C CYS A 778 86.02 -26.88 23.62
N LEU A 779 86.05 -27.01 24.98
CA LEU A 779 86.70 -28.07 25.86
C LEU A 779 85.91 -28.45 27.17
N ASP A 780 86.25 -29.44 28.06
CA ASP A 780 85.33 -30.13 29.08
C ASP A 780 85.61 -30.11 30.66
N CYS A 781 84.61 -30.50 31.52
CA CYS A 781 84.48 -30.39 33.02
C CYS A 781 84.31 -31.71 33.90
N PRO A 782 84.33 -31.67 35.27
CA PRO A 782 84.31 -32.84 36.22
C PRO A 782 82.94 -33.39 36.73
N ASN A 783 82.99 -34.55 37.41
CA ASN A 783 81.82 -35.36 37.86
C ASN A 783 80.90 -34.75 38.93
N ASN A 784 79.60 -35.09 38.83
CA ASN A 784 78.47 -34.64 39.68
C ASN A 784 78.38 -33.12 39.85
N CYS A 785 78.97 -32.39 38.89
CA CYS A 785 79.05 -30.95 38.89
C CYS A 785 78.38 -30.39 37.63
N LYS A 786 77.46 -29.43 37.81
CA LYS A 786 76.77 -28.81 36.67
C LYS A 786 77.56 -27.67 36.03
N ARG A 787 78.51 -27.05 36.75
CA ARG A 787 79.41 -26.00 36.23
C ARG A 787 80.77 -26.02 36.91
N CYS A 788 81.83 -26.08 36.11
CA CYS A 788 83.19 -25.91 36.59
C CYS A 788 83.78 -24.56 36.16
N VAL A 789 84.75 -24.07 36.92
CA VAL A 789 85.68 -23.02 36.49
C VAL A 789 87.07 -23.53 36.86
N ASN A 790 87.96 -23.64 35.86
CA ASN A 790 89.31 -24.18 36.06
C ASN A 790 89.29 -25.53 36.84
N GLN A 791 88.37 -26.42 36.42
CA GLN A 791 88.11 -27.75 36.99
C GLN A 791 87.63 -27.83 38.47
N LYS A 792 87.11 -26.75 39.08
CA LYS A 792 86.46 -26.80 40.42
C LYS A 792 84.95 -26.56 40.36
N CYS A 793 84.18 -27.24 41.21
CA CYS A 793 82.72 -27.18 41.17
C CYS A 793 82.12 -25.99 41.92
N VAL A 794 81.18 -25.29 41.28
CA VAL A 794 80.44 -24.15 41.88
C VAL A 794 78.93 -24.38 41.99
N LEU A 795 78.40 -25.49 41.46
CA LEU A 795 76.97 -25.82 41.51
C LEU A 795 76.72 -27.34 41.53
N CYS A 796 76.13 -27.79 42.63
CA CYS A 796 75.72 -29.17 42.89
C CYS A 796 74.37 -29.54 42.24
N GLU A 797 74.05 -30.83 42.24
CA GLU A 797 72.76 -31.36 41.80
C GLU A 797 71.74 -31.42 42.96
N ASP A 798 70.45 -31.56 42.63
CA ASP A 798 69.35 -31.39 43.58
C ASP A 798 69.31 -32.47 44.68
N ASN A 799 68.89 -32.06 45.89
CA ASN A 799 69.04 -32.79 47.17
C ASN A 799 70.49 -32.93 47.69
N TYR A 800 71.49 -32.35 47.02
CA TYR A 800 72.87 -32.26 47.54
C TYR A 800 73.27 -30.81 47.86
N SER A 801 74.07 -30.64 48.92
CA SER A 801 74.74 -29.41 49.37
C SER A 801 76.25 -29.64 49.40
N TYR A 802 77.07 -28.62 49.15
CA TYR A 802 78.53 -28.81 49.17
C TYR A 802 79.07 -28.90 50.60
N ASN A 803 80.05 -29.78 50.81
CA ASN A 803 80.92 -29.78 51.97
C ASN A 803 81.97 -28.67 51.86
N SER A 804 82.77 -28.47 52.91
CA SER A 804 83.84 -27.47 52.97
C SER A 804 84.98 -27.65 51.96
N GLU A 805 84.98 -28.72 51.15
CA GLU A 805 85.97 -28.99 50.09
C GLU A 805 85.45 -28.72 48.67
N GLY A 806 84.17 -28.33 48.51
CA GLY A 806 83.54 -28.09 47.21
C GLY A 806 83.01 -29.35 46.50
N LYS A 807 82.62 -30.38 47.26
CA LYS A 807 81.95 -31.62 46.76
C LYS A 807 80.58 -31.82 47.45
N CYS A 808 79.63 -32.48 46.79
CA CYS A 808 78.19 -32.43 47.12
C CYS A 808 77.65 -33.64 47.96
N VAL A 809 76.78 -33.44 48.99
CA VAL A 809 76.22 -34.42 49.98
C VAL A 809 74.75 -34.11 50.45
N ALA A 810 73.93 -35.03 51.01
CA ALA A 810 72.42 -34.92 51.07
C ALA A 810 71.68 -34.72 52.45
N ILE A 811 70.33 -34.49 52.45
CA ILE A 811 69.46 -33.98 53.58
C ILE A 811 68.21 -34.89 53.91
N ASN A 812 67.62 -34.83 55.14
CA ASN A 812 66.53 -35.70 55.67
C ASN A 812 65.28 -34.94 56.25
N LYS A 813 64.07 -35.54 56.32
CA LYS A 813 62.76 -34.81 56.43
C LYS A 813 61.84 -35.00 57.67
N THR A 814 61.82 -36.15 58.36
CA THR A 814 60.66 -36.51 59.23
C THR A 814 60.55 -35.78 60.57
N THR A 815 61.61 -35.15 61.07
CA THR A 815 61.64 -34.52 62.42
C THR A 815 61.31 -33.03 62.44
N THR A 816 61.19 -32.37 61.27
CA THR A 816 61.07 -30.91 61.18
C THR A 816 59.68 -30.42 60.79
N ASN A 817 58.73 -31.32 60.49
CA ASN A 817 57.40 -31.01 59.95
C ASN A 817 57.43 -30.19 58.63
N VAL A 818 58.53 -30.29 57.87
CA VAL A 818 58.76 -29.63 56.58
C VAL A 818 58.53 -30.60 55.43
N GLU A 819 57.62 -30.27 54.52
CA GLU A 819 57.34 -31.11 53.36
C GLU A 819 58.32 -30.87 52.18
N LEU A 820 58.83 -29.65 52.04
CA LEU A 820 59.59 -29.21 50.86
C LEU A 820 60.80 -28.31 51.20
N TYR A 821 61.97 -28.67 50.67
CA TYR A 821 63.23 -27.92 50.78
C TYR A 821 63.89 -27.81 49.40
N SER A 822 64.21 -26.60 48.95
CA SER A 822 64.88 -26.33 47.67
C SER A 822 65.60 -24.98 47.71
N LYS A 823 66.65 -24.81 46.91
CA LYS A 823 67.52 -23.60 46.91
C LYS A 823 67.95 -23.15 48.32
N GLN A 824 68.15 -24.13 49.21
CA GLN A 824 68.57 -23.95 50.60
C GLN A 824 67.51 -23.31 51.55
N LYS A 825 66.20 -23.37 51.25
CA LYS A 825 65.11 -22.85 52.12
C LYS A 825 63.91 -23.80 52.30
N VAL A 826 63.19 -23.64 53.42
CA VAL A 826 61.93 -24.30 53.77
C VAL A 826 60.75 -23.59 53.09
N LEU A 827 59.86 -24.35 52.43
CA LEU A 827 58.79 -23.77 51.61
C LEU A 827 57.36 -24.14 52.03
N LYS A 828 57.14 -25.16 52.89
CA LYS A 828 55.79 -25.59 53.30
C LYS A 828 55.75 -26.34 54.64
N CYS A 829 54.74 -26.01 55.45
CA CYS A 829 54.38 -26.60 56.75
C CYS A 829 53.05 -27.39 56.67
N SER A 830 52.80 -28.26 57.67
CA SER A 830 51.58 -29.06 57.81
C SER A 830 50.41 -28.32 58.50
N ALA A 831 49.17 -28.78 58.30
CA ALA A 831 47.94 -28.08 58.70
C ALA A 831 47.75 -27.93 60.22
N GLY A 832 47.08 -26.84 60.63
CA GLY A 832 46.99 -26.39 62.03
C GLY A 832 48.24 -25.64 62.53
N TYR A 833 49.25 -25.47 61.66
CA TYR A 833 50.45 -24.70 61.89
C TYR A 833 50.67 -23.65 60.78
N TYR A 834 51.22 -22.49 61.12
CA TYR A 834 51.65 -21.42 60.21
C TYR A 834 53.19 -21.36 60.11
N ASN A 835 53.70 -20.76 59.03
CA ASN A 835 55.11 -20.76 58.64
C ASN A 835 55.81 -19.42 58.98
N THR A 836 57.04 -19.47 59.50
CA THR A 836 57.89 -18.29 59.76
C THR A 836 59.22 -18.31 58.97
N PHE A 837 59.22 -18.94 57.79
CA PHE A 837 60.31 -19.14 56.82
C PHE A 837 61.43 -20.11 57.23
N ASP A 838 61.75 -20.23 58.51
CA ASP A 838 62.72 -21.22 59.00
C ASP A 838 62.06 -22.41 59.75
N MET A 839 60.84 -22.24 60.31
CA MET A 839 60.09 -23.30 61.01
C MET A 839 58.56 -23.04 61.09
N CYS A 840 57.81 -23.95 61.74
CA CYS A 840 56.33 -23.99 61.76
C CYS A 840 55.73 -23.95 63.19
N HIS A 841 54.64 -23.19 63.43
CA HIS A 841 54.02 -22.93 64.77
C HIS A 841 52.48 -23.05 64.80
N LYS A 842 51.85 -23.40 65.94
CA LYS A 842 50.43 -23.86 66.04
C LYS A 842 49.39 -22.73 66.25
N CYS A 843 48.16 -22.93 65.74
CA CYS A 843 46.97 -22.06 65.91
C CYS A 843 46.17 -22.25 67.23
N SER A 844 45.24 -21.32 67.50
CA SER A 844 44.32 -21.27 68.66
C SER A 844 43.12 -22.22 68.60
N ASP A 845 42.44 -22.39 69.74
CA ASP A 845 41.43 -23.44 69.91
C ASP A 845 40.12 -23.17 69.15
N HIS A 846 39.51 -24.26 68.69
CA HIS A 846 38.37 -24.30 67.76
C HIS A 846 38.58 -23.61 66.39
N CYS A 847 39.72 -22.96 66.17
CA CYS A 847 40.16 -22.49 64.85
C CYS A 847 40.78 -23.62 64.01
N LEU A 848 40.63 -23.55 62.68
CA LEU A 848 41.24 -24.50 61.72
C LEU A 848 42.42 -23.88 60.96
N TYR A 849 42.33 -22.61 60.59
CA TYR A 849 43.38 -21.83 59.92
C TYR A 849 43.48 -20.45 60.55
N CYS A 850 44.71 -20.04 60.90
CA CYS A 850 45.02 -18.76 61.50
C CYS A 850 46.23 -18.12 60.81
N GLU A 851 46.24 -16.79 60.73
CA GLU A 851 47.44 -16.02 60.34
C GLU A 851 48.35 -15.74 61.54
N THR A 852 47.74 -15.50 62.70
CA THR A 852 48.40 -15.37 64.00
C THR A 852 47.54 -16.06 65.06
N PHE A 853 48.08 -16.28 66.26
CA PHE A 853 47.37 -17.02 67.31
C PHE A 853 46.00 -16.41 67.68
N GLU A 854 45.86 -15.09 67.67
CA GLU A 854 44.60 -14.41 68.05
C GLU A 854 43.66 -14.12 66.87
N PHE A 855 44.10 -14.32 65.62
CA PHE A 855 43.31 -13.98 64.43
C PHE A 855 42.86 -15.26 63.70
N CYS A 856 41.69 -15.77 64.09
CA CYS A 856 41.10 -16.94 63.44
C CYS A 856 40.39 -16.56 62.15
N LEU A 857 40.77 -17.20 61.04
CA LEU A 857 40.14 -16.99 59.73
C LEU A 857 39.02 -17.99 59.43
N SER A 858 38.94 -19.09 60.18
CA SER A 858 37.92 -20.13 59.98
C SER A 858 37.72 -21.00 61.24
N CYS A 859 36.50 -20.95 61.79
CA CYS A 859 36.02 -21.80 62.88
C CYS A 859 35.79 -23.26 62.42
N LYS A 860 35.82 -24.21 63.35
CA LYS A 860 35.37 -25.60 63.12
C LYS A 860 33.84 -25.69 63.09
N ASN A 861 33.33 -26.59 62.25
CA ASN A 861 31.99 -26.63 61.64
C ASN A 861 30.72 -26.59 62.52
N THR A 862 30.80 -26.41 63.85
CA THR A 862 29.63 -26.33 64.75
C THR A 862 29.49 -24.98 65.46
N HIS A 863 30.35 -24.01 65.14
CA HIS A 863 30.39 -22.68 65.76
C HIS A 863 30.58 -21.60 64.67
N ILE A 864 29.86 -20.48 64.79
CA ILE A 864 29.95 -19.31 63.90
C ILE A 864 30.80 -18.21 64.54
N LEU A 865 31.61 -17.54 63.71
CA LEU A 865 32.42 -16.40 64.08
C LEU A 865 31.53 -15.20 64.45
N ASN A 866 31.79 -14.55 65.59
CA ASN A 866 31.10 -13.32 66.00
C ASN A 866 31.85 -12.07 65.52
N GLU A 867 31.25 -10.88 65.66
CA GLU A 867 31.86 -9.57 65.29
C GLU A 867 33.16 -9.21 66.06
N LYS A 868 33.68 -10.10 66.92
CA LYS A 868 34.99 -10.00 67.59
C LYS A 868 35.99 -11.08 67.14
N ASN A 869 35.68 -11.83 66.09
CA ASN A 869 36.46 -12.95 65.55
C ASN A 869 36.58 -14.19 66.49
N GLU A 870 35.58 -14.42 67.35
CA GLU A 870 35.50 -15.59 68.24
C GLU A 870 34.31 -16.52 67.87
N CYS A 871 34.46 -17.84 68.00
CA CYS A 871 33.50 -18.83 67.50
C CYS A 871 32.44 -19.26 68.56
N ALA A 872 31.12 -19.16 68.26
CA ALA A 872 30.00 -19.51 69.16
C ALA A 872 28.91 -20.43 68.51
N PRO A 873 28.22 -21.30 69.28
CA PRO A 873 27.30 -22.34 68.74
C PRO A 873 25.82 -21.89 68.53
N LEU A 874 25.06 -22.64 67.70
CA LEU A 874 23.67 -22.38 67.29
C LEU A 874 22.66 -23.50 67.70
N PRO A 875 21.33 -23.23 67.75
CA PRO A 875 20.28 -24.23 68.02
C PRO A 875 19.87 -25.09 66.80
N ASP A 876 19.23 -26.24 67.06
CA ASP A 876 18.92 -27.28 66.06
C ASP A 876 17.88 -26.88 64.99
N GLY A 877 18.17 -27.22 63.74
CA GLY A 877 17.19 -27.22 62.64
C GLY A 877 17.73 -26.88 61.25
N GLU A 878 18.85 -26.15 61.16
CA GLU A 878 19.25 -25.45 59.93
C GLU A 878 20.74 -25.52 59.58
N ILE A 879 21.02 -25.32 58.29
CA ILE A 879 22.36 -25.09 57.75
C ILE A 879 22.49 -23.60 57.39
N VAL A 880 23.50 -22.94 57.95
CA VAL A 880 23.82 -21.53 57.73
C VAL A 880 25.07 -21.42 56.86
N ILE A 881 25.06 -20.54 55.85
CA ILE A 881 26.27 -20.14 55.11
C ILE A 881 26.50 -18.64 55.32
N GLY A 882 27.29 -18.29 56.34
CA GLY A 882 27.70 -16.91 56.61
C GLY A 882 26.66 -16.06 57.35
N GLU A 883 27.12 -14.92 57.89
CA GLU A 883 26.63 -14.25 59.11
C GLU A 883 25.16 -13.79 59.19
N LYS A 884 24.27 -14.08 58.22
CA LYS A 884 22.82 -13.81 58.37
C LYS A 884 21.84 -14.57 57.47
N PHE A 885 22.21 -15.67 56.81
CA PHE A 885 21.29 -16.37 55.89
C PHE A 885 21.24 -17.90 56.03
N ILE A 886 20.01 -18.40 56.06
CA ILE A 886 19.61 -19.81 56.07
C ILE A 886 19.00 -20.13 54.70
N LEU A 887 19.53 -21.14 54.01
CA LEU A 887 19.12 -21.55 52.67
C LEU A 887 18.60 -22.99 52.72
N CYS A 888 17.31 -23.14 52.40
CA CYS A 888 16.60 -24.41 52.37
C CYS A 888 16.63 -25.03 50.97
N SER A 889 16.53 -26.35 50.87
CA SER A 889 16.50 -27.11 49.62
C SER A 889 15.28 -26.75 48.75
N ASP A 890 15.34 -26.98 47.44
CA ASP A 890 14.35 -26.55 46.41
C ASP A 890 12.88 -27.04 46.57
N SER A 891 12.49 -27.66 47.69
CA SER A 891 11.10 -28.01 48.05
C SER A 891 10.70 -27.50 49.44
N TYR A 892 11.53 -26.66 50.05
CA TYR A 892 11.40 -26.12 51.41
C TYR A 892 11.74 -24.62 51.38
N TYR A 893 10.99 -23.82 52.12
CA TYR A 893 11.23 -22.38 52.24
C TYR A 893 11.68 -22.00 53.65
N SER A 894 12.44 -20.91 53.77
CA SER A 894 12.90 -20.40 55.06
C SER A 894 11.83 -19.50 55.70
N ASN A 895 11.38 -19.85 56.91
CA ASN A 895 10.41 -19.07 57.68
C ASN A 895 11.01 -18.67 59.03
N ASN A 896 11.37 -17.39 59.22
CA ASN A 896 12.02 -16.88 60.44
C ASN A 896 13.29 -17.65 60.89
N GLY A 897 13.96 -18.35 59.98
CA GLY A 897 14.99 -19.32 60.34
C GLY A 897 14.34 -20.59 60.86
N THR A 898 13.78 -21.36 59.92
CA THR A 898 13.48 -22.80 59.99
C THR A 898 13.01 -23.22 58.59
N CYS A 899 13.46 -24.37 58.09
CA CYS A 899 13.09 -24.85 56.76
C CYS A 899 11.77 -25.61 56.81
N VAL A 900 10.74 -25.09 56.15
CA VAL A 900 9.37 -25.64 56.14
C VAL A 900 9.02 -26.15 54.74
N GLU A 901 8.45 -27.36 54.65
CA GLU A 901 8.15 -28.02 53.37
C GLU A 901 7.00 -27.33 52.61
N CYS A 902 7.19 -27.08 51.31
CA CYS A 902 6.26 -26.31 50.48
C CYS A 902 4.87 -26.94 50.36
N SER A 903 4.82 -28.26 50.13
CA SER A 903 3.59 -29.03 49.96
C SER A 903 2.66 -28.94 51.17
N SER A 904 3.24 -28.87 52.38
CA SER A 904 2.50 -28.85 53.65
C SER A 904 1.72 -27.55 53.92
N LYS A 905 2.04 -26.45 53.22
CA LYS A 905 1.40 -25.12 53.40
C LYS A 905 0.66 -24.62 52.17
N TYR A 906 1.18 -24.87 50.96
CA TYR A 906 0.61 -24.37 49.70
C TYR A 906 -0.02 -25.48 48.82
N GLY A 907 -0.17 -26.69 49.39
CA GLY A 907 -0.82 -27.85 48.76
C GLY A 907 0.15 -28.78 48.04
N GLU A 908 -0.22 -30.06 47.92
CA GLU A 908 0.66 -31.13 47.38
C GLU A 908 1.12 -30.92 45.93
N LEU A 909 0.50 -30.01 45.18
CA LEU A 909 0.89 -29.64 43.82
C LEU A 909 1.93 -28.52 43.75
N CYS A 910 2.48 -28.05 44.88
CA CYS A 910 3.51 -27.02 44.92
C CYS A 910 4.93 -27.62 45.03
N ASP A 911 5.71 -27.53 43.95
CA ASP A 911 7.08 -28.06 43.88
C ASP A 911 8.11 -27.08 44.47
N VAL A 912 7.91 -25.76 44.29
CA VAL A 912 8.83 -24.70 44.75
C VAL A 912 8.04 -23.52 45.31
N CYS A 913 8.39 -23.02 46.50
CA CYS A 913 7.68 -21.93 47.17
C CYS A 913 8.62 -20.96 47.92
N ASP A 914 8.08 -19.82 48.33
CA ASP A 914 8.70 -18.85 49.24
C ASP A 914 7.89 -18.72 50.56
N ASP A 915 8.24 -17.76 51.43
CA ASP A 915 7.60 -17.59 52.73
C ASP A 915 6.13 -17.14 52.69
N LYS A 916 5.67 -16.68 51.51
CA LYS A 916 4.35 -16.10 51.29
C LYS A 916 3.51 -16.88 50.30
N LYS A 917 4.08 -17.56 49.30
CA LYS A 917 3.33 -18.27 48.25
C LYS A 917 4.09 -19.42 47.60
N CYS A 918 3.35 -20.27 46.88
CA CYS A 918 3.96 -21.12 45.86
C CYS A 918 4.48 -20.28 44.68
N VAL A 919 5.61 -20.69 44.12
CA VAL A 919 6.30 -20.03 43.00
C VAL A 919 6.27 -20.90 41.74
N LYS A 920 6.18 -22.23 41.90
CA LYS A 920 6.07 -23.18 40.79
C LYS A 920 5.30 -24.43 41.22
N CYS A 921 4.32 -24.82 40.41
CA CYS A 921 3.55 -26.05 40.63
C CYS A 921 4.23 -27.27 39.99
N SER A 922 3.79 -28.46 40.36
CA SER A 922 4.08 -29.68 39.61
C SER A 922 3.44 -29.63 38.22
N ASN A 923 3.86 -30.52 37.32
CA ASN A 923 3.32 -30.60 35.95
C ASN A 923 1.83 -31.02 35.87
N MET A 924 1.13 -31.16 37.00
CA MET A 924 -0.32 -31.40 37.08
C MET A 924 -1.08 -30.22 37.72
N GLY A 925 -0.42 -29.11 38.04
CA GLY A 925 -1.03 -27.90 38.59
C GLY A 925 -0.79 -26.63 37.75
N VAL A 926 -1.59 -25.60 37.98
CA VAL A 926 -1.51 -24.25 37.42
C VAL A 926 -1.50 -23.27 38.58
N LEU A 927 -0.64 -22.25 38.49
CA LEU A 927 -0.48 -21.25 39.55
C LEU A 927 -1.57 -20.17 39.43
N ASP A 928 -2.32 -19.93 40.50
CA ASP A 928 -3.30 -18.84 40.58
C ASP A 928 -2.64 -17.49 40.93
N CYS A 929 -3.37 -16.38 40.79
CA CYS A 929 -2.82 -15.02 41.05
C CYS A 929 -2.39 -14.78 42.50
N ASP A 930 -2.95 -15.53 43.47
CA ASP A 930 -2.56 -15.46 44.88
C ASP A 930 -1.34 -16.35 45.20
N GLY A 931 -0.93 -17.20 44.25
CA GLY A 931 0.25 -18.06 44.31
C GLY A 931 -0.02 -19.43 44.93
N ASN A 932 -1.19 -20.02 44.71
CA ASN A 932 -1.51 -21.42 45.06
C ASN A 932 -1.61 -22.28 43.79
N CYS A 933 -1.45 -23.60 43.95
CA CYS A 933 -1.46 -24.54 42.83
C CYS A 933 -2.80 -25.27 42.69
N ILE A 934 -3.58 -24.90 41.67
CA ILE A 934 -4.85 -25.52 41.30
C ILE A 934 -4.59 -26.65 40.30
N ALA A 935 -5.24 -27.80 40.42
CA ALA A 935 -5.07 -28.91 39.46
C ALA A 935 -5.41 -28.48 38.02
N PHE A 936 -4.58 -28.85 37.05
CA PHE A 936 -4.65 -28.39 35.65
C PHE A 936 -6.02 -28.66 34.99
N GLU A 937 -6.62 -29.83 35.26
CA GLU A 937 -7.95 -30.17 34.72
C GLU A 937 -9.09 -29.35 35.33
N LEU A 938 -8.90 -28.77 36.52
CA LEU A 938 -9.87 -27.91 37.20
C LEU A 938 -9.66 -26.42 36.93
N SER A 939 -8.52 -26.02 36.36
CA SER A 939 -8.20 -24.62 36.07
C SER A 939 -8.81 -24.10 34.75
N GLY A 940 -9.29 -25.00 33.88
CA GLY A 940 -9.92 -24.69 32.60
C GLY A 940 -8.95 -24.21 31.50
N CYS A 941 -7.66 -24.51 31.64
CA CYS A 941 -6.58 -23.98 30.80
C CYS A 941 -6.18 -24.95 29.66
N VAL A 942 -5.77 -24.41 28.50
CA VAL A 942 -5.29 -25.20 27.33
C VAL A 942 -3.82 -25.58 27.45
N SER A 943 -3.00 -24.71 28.06
CA SER A 943 -1.55 -24.83 28.08
C SER A 943 -0.94 -24.22 29.35
N SER A 944 0.37 -24.48 29.54
CA SER A 944 1.22 -24.13 30.70
C SER A 944 0.90 -24.77 32.06
N PRO A 945 0.85 -26.12 32.17
CA PRO A 945 1.01 -26.78 33.47
C PRO A 945 2.37 -26.41 34.09
N ASN A 946 2.44 -26.35 35.42
CA ASN A 946 3.50 -25.86 36.31
C ASN A 946 3.60 -24.33 36.56
N THR A 947 2.88 -23.49 35.81
CA THR A 947 2.91 -22.01 35.93
C THR A 947 1.51 -21.39 35.72
N TYR A 948 1.39 -20.06 35.56
CA TYR A 948 0.10 -19.39 35.34
C TYR A 948 -0.61 -19.83 34.06
N CYS A 949 -1.93 -19.70 34.02
CA CYS A 949 -2.77 -20.05 32.86
C CYS A 949 -2.46 -19.16 31.64
N SER A 950 -2.18 -19.78 30.48
CA SER A 950 -1.86 -19.06 29.23
C SER A 950 -3.04 -18.91 28.25
N GLY A 951 -4.15 -19.62 28.48
CA GLY A 951 -5.35 -19.55 27.63
C GLY A 951 -6.43 -20.55 28.06
N CYS A 952 -7.71 -20.24 27.79
CA CYS A 952 -8.86 -21.01 28.26
C CYS A 952 -9.35 -22.05 27.25
N GLN A 953 -9.82 -23.20 27.75
CA GLN A 953 -10.22 -24.35 26.93
C GLN A 953 -11.57 -24.17 26.22
N ASN A 954 -12.45 -23.32 26.75
CA ASN A 954 -13.70 -22.91 26.10
C ASN A 954 -13.61 -21.44 25.66
N HIS A 955 -13.95 -21.17 24.40
CA HIS A 955 -13.92 -19.82 23.81
C HIS A 955 -14.92 -18.82 24.45
N SER A 956 -15.91 -19.31 25.19
CA SER A 956 -16.86 -18.53 26.00
C SER A 956 -16.28 -18.02 27.32
N ASN A 957 -15.06 -18.43 27.68
CA ASN A 957 -14.45 -18.16 28.98
C ASN A 957 -13.24 -17.23 28.82
N PHE A 958 -12.93 -16.47 29.86
CA PHE A 958 -11.80 -15.54 29.92
C PHE A 958 -10.98 -15.77 31.19
N ILE A 959 -9.68 -15.47 31.15
CA ILE A 959 -8.85 -15.49 32.35
C ILE A 959 -9.26 -14.29 33.22
N SER A 960 -9.77 -14.53 34.42
CA SER A 960 -10.19 -13.44 35.31
C SER A 960 -8.98 -12.81 36.00
N GLU A 961 -8.84 -11.50 35.88
CA GLU A 961 -7.74 -10.72 36.48
C GLU A 961 -7.68 -10.82 38.01
N SER A 962 -8.77 -11.26 38.66
CA SER A 962 -8.85 -11.40 40.12
C SER A 962 -8.37 -12.75 40.68
N ASN A 963 -8.15 -13.77 39.84
CA ASN A 963 -7.74 -15.10 40.30
C ASN A 963 -6.82 -15.88 39.33
N GLY A 964 -6.64 -15.43 38.09
CA GLY A 964 -5.70 -16.04 37.14
C GLY A 964 -6.18 -17.33 36.47
N VAL A 965 -7.47 -17.68 36.63
CA VAL A 965 -8.09 -18.88 36.04
C VAL A 965 -9.35 -18.54 35.24
N CYS A 966 -9.78 -19.50 34.41
CA CYS A 966 -10.77 -19.30 33.37
C CYS A 966 -12.21 -19.26 33.89
N SER A 967 -12.87 -18.11 33.76
CA SER A 967 -14.25 -17.85 34.21
C SER A 967 -15.22 -17.71 33.03
N GLU A 968 -16.45 -18.20 33.18
CA GLU A 968 -17.49 -18.24 32.14
C GLU A 968 -18.36 -16.96 32.11
N ILE A 969 -18.84 -16.57 30.92
CA ILE A 969 -19.88 -15.55 30.74
C ILE A 969 -21.16 -16.21 30.22
N SER A 970 -22.25 -16.18 31.00
CA SER A 970 -23.50 -16.89 30.67
C SER A 970 -24.11 -16.46 29.33
N ASN A 971 -24.62 -17.43 28.57
CA ASN A 971 -25.20 -17.29 27.22
C ASN A 971 -24.24 -16.74 26.15
N CYS A 972 -22.94 -16.72 26.43
CA CYS A 972 -21.91 -16.26 25.51
C CYS A 972 -21.28 -17.41 24.71
N LYS A 973 -21.04 -17.16 23.43
CA LYS A 973 -20.37 -18.06 22.47
C LYS A 973 -18.87 -17.79 22.36
N ILE A 974 -18.48 -16.51 22.44
CA ILE A 974 -17.08 -16.05 22.42
C ILE A 974 -16.91 -14.89 23.41
N ALA A 975 -16.02 -15.04 24.39
CA ALA A 975 -15.67 -13.98 25.34
C ALA A 975 -14.33 -13.31 24.98
N THR A 976 -14.17 -12.05 25.36
CA THR A 976 -12.91 -11.30 25.22
C THR A 976 -12.80 -10.29 26.36
N ASN A 977 -11.70 -10.33 27.12
CA ASN A 977 -11.41 -9.43 28.25
C ASN A 977 -12.60 -9.24 29.23
N GLY A 978 -13.19 -10.34 29.69
CA GLY A 978 -14.30 -10.31 30.66
C GLY A 978 -15.65 -9.84 30.12
N LYS A 979 -15.81 -9.73 28.79
CA LYS A 979 -17.07 -9.36 28.14
C LYS A 979 -17.45 -10.31 27.03
N CYS A 980 -18.74 -10.42 26.76
CA CYS A 980 -19.22 -11.24 25.66
C CYS A 980 -19.06 -10.51 24.31
N ALA A 981 -18.46 -11.19 23.33
CA ALA A 981 -18.29 -10.68 21.96
C ALA A 981 -19.29 -11.29 20.97
N SER A 982 -19.89 -12.44 21.29
CA SER A 982 -20.92 -13.10 20.46
C SER A 982 -21.81 -14.00 21.31
N CYS A 983 -23.13 -13.97 21.10
CA CYS A 983 -24.12 -14.75 21.85
C CYS A 983 -24.29 -16.18 21.30
N ASN A 984 -24.77 -17.09 22.15
CA ASN A 984 -25.21 -18.43 21.71
C ASN A 984 -26.47 -18.34 20.82
N ASP A 985 -26.61 -19.27 19.87
CA ASP A 985 -27.68 -19.20 18.87
C ASP A 985 -29.07 -19.27 19.53
N GLY A 986 -29.97 -18.38 19.12
CA GLY A 986 -31.27 -18.15 19.77
C GLY A 986 -31.28 -17.00 20.81
N TYR A 987 -30.13 -16.38 21.07
CA TYR A 987 -29.98 -15.20 21.93
C TYR A 987 -29.37 -14.03 21.14
N TYR A 988 -29.82 -12.81 21.41
CA TYR A 988 -29.36 -11.58 20.75
C TYR A 988 -28.65 -10.63 21.72
N PHE A 989 -27.87 -9.73 21.12
CA PHE A 989 -26.91 -8.86 21.80
C PHE A 989 -27.56 -7.55 22.28
N THR A 990 -27.34 -7.18 23.54
CA THR A 990 -27.82 -5.89 24.09
C THR A 990 -26.69 -4.87 24.25
N SER A 991 -27.04 -3.59 24.30
CA SER A 991 -26.09 -2.46 24.42
C SER A 991 -25.14 -2.55 25.63
N ASN A 992 -25.51 -3.30 26.67
CA ASN A 992 -24.68 -3.56 27.85
C ASN A 992 -23.72 -4.75 27.69
N GLN A 993 -23.53 -5.28 26.47
CA GLN A 993 -22.64 -6.41 26.16
C GLN A 993 -23.05 -7.74 26.86
N THR A 994 -24.36 -7.98 26.98
CA THR A 994 -24.97 -9.22 27.51
C THR A 994 -26.08 -9.77 26.59
N CYS A 995 -26.33 -11.08 26.68
CA CYS A 995 -27.14 -11.85 25.72
C CYS A 995 -28.51 -12.30 26.29
N VAL A 996 -29.59 -12.12 25.52
CA VAL A 996 -30.99 -12.46 25.92
C VAL A 996 -31.78 -13.13 24.79
N GLY A 997 -32.74 -14.01 25.14
CA GLY A 997 -33.38 -14.95 24.21
C GLY A 997 -34.44 -14.36 23.27
N LEU A 998 -34.64 -15.01 22.12
CA LEU A 998 -35.63 -14.69 21.09
C LEU A 998 -36.97 -15.43 21.25
N SER A 999 -38.05 -14.90 20.66
CA SER A 999 -39.43 -15.41 20.83
C SER A 999 -40.01 -16.07 19.56
N SER A 1000 -40.92 -17.03 19.73
CA SER A 1000 -41.30 -18.02 18.71
C SER A 1000 -42.06 -17.51 17.47
N ASN A 1001 -42.55 -16.27 17.45
CA ASN A 1001 -43.33 -15.75 16.31
C ASN A 1001 -42.44 -15.14 15.18
N GLN A 1002 -41.11 -15.17 15.34
CA GLN A 1002 -40.18 -14.47 14.43
C GLN A 1002 -39.46 -15.41 13.43
N THR A 1003 -39.78 -16.71 13.43
CA THR A 1003 -38.98 -17.76 12.77
C THR A 1003 -39.65 -18.45 11.57
N GLU A 1004 -40.92 -18.17 11.27
CA GLU A 1004 -41.67 -18.97 10.28
C GLU A 1004 -41.44 -18.54 8.82
N ASN A 1005 -41.27 -19.52 7.92
CA ASN A 1005 -40.91 -19.38 6.49
C ASN A 1005 -39.57 -18.65 6.20
N CYS A 1006 -38.74 -18.50 7.25
CA CYS A 1006 -37.46 -17.82 7.20
C CYS A 1006 -36.28 -18.82 7.05
N ASP A 1007 -35.42 -18.56 6.07
CA ASP A 1007 -34.19 -19.33 5.80
C ASP A 1007 -33.02 -18.86 6.70
N ILE A 1008 -32.93 -17.57 7.02
CA ILE A 1008 -31.83 -16.97 7.80
C ILE A 1008 -32.36 -15.84 8.68
N ILE A 1009 -32.02 -15.84 9.97
CA ILE A 1009 -32.39 -14.82 10.96
C ILE A 1009 -31.17 -13.99 11.39
N ASN A 1010 -31.40 -12.71 11.69
CA ASN A 1010 -30.42 -11.78 12.21
C ASN A 1010 -30.30 -11.94 13.73
N ASN A 1011 -29.16 -12.44 14.19
CA ASN A 1011 -28.90 -12.70 15.60
C ASN A 1011 -28.66 -11.44 16.46
N ASP A 1012 -28.54 -10.24 15.88
CA ASP A 1012 -28.38 -9.00 16.65
C ASP A 1012 -29.73 -8.41 17.11
N ASN A 1013 -30.84 -8.77 16.44
CA ASN A 1013 -32.17 -8.18 16.70
C ASN A 1013 -33.38 -9.11 16.51
N GLY A 1014 -33.17 -10.37 16.10
CA GLY A 1014 -34.22 -11.38 16.00
C GLY A 1014 -35.11 -11.33 14.76
N LYS A 1015 -34.76 -10.57 13.71
CA LYS A 1015 -35.56 -10.46 12.49
C LYS A 1015 -35.08 -11.37 11.36
N CYS A 1016 -35.99 -11.89 10.53
CA CYS A 1016 -35.58 -12.62 9.32
C CYS A 1016 -34.81 -11.72 8.34
N ILE A 1017 -33.77 -12.27 7.70
CA ILE A 1017 -32.95 -11.63 6.66
C ILE A 1017 -32.93 -12.39 5.33
N ARG A 1018 -33.47 -13.62 5.26
CA ARG A 1018 -33.73 -14.30 3.98
C ARG A 1018 -34.86 -15.31 4.09
N CYS A 1019 -35.66 -15.43 3.03
CA CYS A 1019 -36.79 -16.35 2.94
C CYS A 1019 -36.49 -17.55 2.04
N ALA A 1020 -37.26 -18.62 2.21
CA ALA A 1020 -37.22 -19.81 1.36
C ALA A 1020 -37.70 -19.52 -0.08
N SER A 1021 -37.35 -20.40 -1.02
CA SER A 1021 -37.78 -20.31 -2.42
C SER A 1021 -39.30 -20.16 -2.58
N LYS A 1022 -39.73 -19.47 -3.65
CA LYS A 1022 -41.11 -18.99 -3.85
C LYS A 1022 -41.62 -18.05 -2.74
N HIS A 1023 -40.76 -17.52 -1.88
CA HIS A 1023 -41.10 -16.47 -0.91
C HIS A 1023 -40.06 -15.33 -0.94
N TYR A 1024 -40.50 -14.12 -0.62
CA TYR A 1024 -39.67 -12.92 -0.49
C TYR A 1024 -39.80 -12.31 0.91
N LEU A 1025 -38.81 -11.51 1.29
CA LEU A 1025 -38.71 -10.92 2.63
C LEU A 1025 -39.48 -9.59 2.71
N SER A 1026 -40.27 -9.41 3.76
CA SER A 1026 -40.98 -8.17 4.08
C SER A 1026 -40.93 -7.92 5.59
N ASP A 1027 -40.36 -6.80 6.02
CA ASP A 1027 -40.26 -6.34 7.42
C ASP A 1027 -39.70 -7.33 8.47
N GLY A 1028 -38.99 -8.36 8.03
CA GLY A 1028 -38.40 -9.39 8.90
C GLY A 1028 -39.24 -10.66 9.02
N THR A 1029 -40.23 -10.86 8.15
CA THR A 1029 -40.99 -12.10 7.94
C THR A 1029 -41.16 -12.40 6.44
N CYS A 1030 -41.64 -13.59 6.08
CA CYS A 1030 -41.54 -14.14 4.72
C CYS A 1030 -42.90 -14.42 4.07
N LEU A 1031 -43.08 -13.97 2.81
CA LEU A 1031 -44.36 -13.93 2.07
C LEU A 1031 -44.22 -14.50 0.64
N ASN A 1032 -45.29 -15.05 0.05
CA ASN A 1032 -45.25 -15.81 -1.22
C ASN A 1032 -44.99 -14.97 -2.50
N CYS A 1033 -44.35 -15.59 -3.50
CA CYS A 1033 -44.02 -15.05 -4.83
C CYS A 1033 -45.15 -15.11 -5.88
N PRO A 1034 -45.07 -14.34 -6.98
CA PRO A 1034 -46.03 -14.38 -8.10
C PRO A 1034 -46.01 -15.69 -8.90
N ASN A 1035 -47.07 -15.91 -9.68
CA ASN A 1035 -47.28 -17.13 -10.47
C ASN A 1035 -46.28 -17.29 -11.63
N ASN A 1036 -45.97 -18.54 -11.95
CA ASN A 1036 -44.99 -18.99 -12.96
C ASN A 1036 -43.55 -18.48 -12.70
N CYS A 1037 -43.29 -18.03 -11.47
CA CYS A 1037 -42.02 -17.49 -11.02
C CYS A 1037 -41.38 -18.41 -9.96
N MET A 1038 -40.11 -18.73 -10.14
CA MET A 1038 -39.34 -19.53 -9.17
C MET A 1038 -38.63 -18.66 -8.13
N SER A 1039 -38.16 -17.48 -8.53
CA SER A 1039 -37.45 -16.53 -7.67
C SER A 1039 -37.92 -15.11 -7.94
N CYS A 1040 -38.41 -14.42 -6.91
CA CYS A 1040 -39.01 -13.09 -7.01
C CYS A 1040 -38.39 -12.11 -6.00
N ILE A 1041 -38.43 -10.82 -6.33
CA ILE A 1041 -37.99 -9.74 -5.44
C ILE A 1041 -39.12 -9.34 -4.48
N ASN A 1042 -40.37 -9.45 -4.96
CA ASN A 1042 -41.60 -9.17 -4.25
C ASN A 1042 -42.76 -9.91 -4.95
N ALA A 1043 -44.00 -9.70 -4.51
CA ALA A 1043 -45.20 -10.31 -5.07
C ALA A 1043 -45.46 -10.02 -6.57
N THR A 1044 -44.64 -9.22 -7.28
CA THR A 1044 -44.87 -8.88 -8.70
C THR A 1044 -43.64 -8.98 -9.61
N VAL A 1045 -42.40 -8.87 -9.12
CA VAL A 1045 -41.20 -8.85 -9.97
C VAL A 1045 -40.51 -10.22 -9.98
N CYS A 1046 -40.49 -10.86 -11.15
CA CYS A 1046 -39.88 -12.16 -11.35
C CYS A 1046 -38.45 -12.05 -11.92
N ILE A 1047 -37.51 -12.76 -11.30
CA ILE A 1047 -36.11 -12.81 -11.70
C ILE A 1047 -35.84 -14.06 -12.56
N GLU A 1048 -36.55 -15.16 -12.25
CA GLU A 1048 -36.39 -16.46 -12.89
C GLU A 1048 -37.75 -17.15 -13.05
N CYS A 1049 -38.13 -17.44 -14.29
CA CYS A 1049 -39.42 -18.02 -14.64
C CYS A 1049 -39.35 -19.51 -14.96
N GLU A 1050 -40.51 -20.16 -14.87
CA GLU A 1050 -40.69 -21.55 -15.26
C GLU A 1050 -40.51 -21.74 -16.78
N GLY A 1051 -40.05 -22.93 -17.18
CA GLY A 1051 -39.48 -23.19 -18.50
C GLY A 1051 -40.43 -22.97 -19.68
N GLY A 1052 -39.88 -22.48 -20.80
CA GLY A 1052 -40.64 -22.11 -22.01
C GLY A 1052 -40.88 -20.60 -22.15
N PHE A 1053 -40.67 -19.82 -21.09
CA PHE A 1053 -40.77 -18.37 -21.09
C PHE A 1053 -39.39 -17.74 -20.80
N SER A 1054 -39.06 -16.65 -21.50
CA SER A 1054 -37.82 -15.87 -21.32
C SER A 1054 -38.15 -14.55 -20.62
N VAL A 1055 -37.38 -14.15 -19.61
CA VAL A 1055 -37.57 -12.87 -18.91
C VAL A 1055 -37.53 -11.71 -19.92
N SER A 1056 -38.66 -11.01 -20.08
CA SER A 1056 -38.75 -9.79 -20.88
C SER A 1056 -38.02 -8.65 -20.20
N SER A 1057 -37.89 -7.51 -20.89
CA SER A 1057 -37.36 -6.26 -20.32
C SER A 1057 -38.07 -5.80 -19.03
N ASN A 1058 -39.25 -6.34 -18.73
CA ASN A 1058 -40.13 -5.87 -17.66
C ASN A 1058 -40.18 -6.81 -16.45
N GLY A 1059 -39.33 -7.84 -16.37
CA GLY A 1059 -39.31 -8.79 -15.23
C GLY A 1059 -40.49 -9.78 -15.21
N THR A 1060 -41.12 -9.99 -16.37
CA THR A 1060 -42.19 -10.97 -16.63
C THR A 1060 -41.85 -11.73 -17.92
N CYS A 1061 -42.29 -12.98 -18.08
CA CYS A 1061 -41.64 -13.87 -19.07
C CYS A 1061 -42.48 -14.17 -20.33
N THR A 1062 -41.82 -14.16 -21.49
CA THR A 1062 -42.39 -14.14 -22.86
C THR A 1062 -41.54 -14.94 -23.87
N THR A 1063 -42.02 -15.18 -25.10
CA THR A 1063 -41.40 -16.08 -26.11
C THR A 1063 -40.62 -15.35 -27.23
N SER A 1064 -39.72 -16.05 -27.95
CA SER A 1064 -38.79 -15.46 -28.96
C SER A 1064 -38.37 -16.44 -30.07
N THR A 1065 -38.08 -15.97 -31.29
CA THR A 1065 -37.73 -16.81 -32.48
C THR A 1065 -36.71 -16.19 -33.45
N THR A 1066 -35.52 -16.79 -33.56
CA THR A 1066 -34.68 -17.04 -34.78
C THR A 1066 -33.29 -17.53 -34.32
N GLN A 1067 -32.71 -18.54 -34.98
CA GLN A 1067 -31.56 -19.31 -34.46
C GLN A 1067 -30.47 -19.49 -35.53
N MET A 1068 -29.19 -19.43 -35.12
CA MET A 1068 -28.01 -19.56 -35.99
C MET A 1068 -27.61 -21.03 -36.21
N GLU A 1069 -27.29 -21.42 -37.44
CA GLU A 1069 -26.95 -22.82 -37.80
C GLU A 1069 -25.62 -23.31 -37.18
N ASN A 1070 -25.55 -24.62 -36.91
CA ASN A 1070 -24.41 -25.34 -36.31
C ASN A 1070 -23.94 -24.79 -34.94
N CYS A 1071 -24.82 -24.06 -34.26
CA CYS A 1071 -24.59 -23.47 -32.95
C CYS A 1071 -25.43 -24.14 -31.87
N LYS A 1072 -24.79 -25.01 -31.09
CA LYS A 1072 -25.37 -25.72 -29.94
C LYS A 1072 -25.87 -24.79 -28.84
N LYS A 1073 -25.26 -23.61 -28.66
CA LYS A 1073 -25.68 -22.60 -27.66
C LYS A 1073 -25.30 -21.18 -28.09
N MET A 1074 -26.29 -20.30 -28.29
CA MET A 1074 -26.05 -18.88 -28.62
C MET A 1074 -25.85 -17.98 -27.39
N ILE A 1075 -25.13 -16.87 -27.56
CA ILE A 1075 -25.17 -15.71 -26.66
C ILE A 1075 -26.24 -14.74 -27.19
N ASN A 1076 -27.47 -14.90 -26.72
CA ASN A 1076 -28.67 -14.26 -27.29
C ASN A 1076 -28.66 -12.72 -27.32
N ARG A 1077 -27.77 -12.03 -26.58
CA ARG A 1077 -27.62 -10.57 -26.65
C ARG A 1077 -26.66 -10.08 -27.76
N LEU A 1078 -25.81 -10.96 -28.28
CA LEU A 1078 -24.70 -10.59 -29.19
C LEU A 1078 -24.76 -11.30 -30.54
N PHE A 1079 -25.72 -12.21 -30.76
CA PHE A 1079 -25.86 -13.01 -31.98
C PHE A 1079 -24.55 -13.73 -32.40
N ILE A 1080 -23.82 -14.27 -31.42
CA ILE A 1080 -22.63 -15.11 -31.61
C ILE A 1080 -22.78 -16.44 -30.90
N CYS A 1081 -22.10 -17.47 -31.38
CA CYS A 1081 -22.16 -18.78 -30.78
C CYS A 1081 -21.28 -18.89 -29.53
N ALA A 1082 -21.84 -19.36 -28.42
CA ALA A 1082 -21.10 -19.71 -27.20
C ALA A 1082 -20.44 -21.10 -27.33
N ILE A 1083 -21.17 -22.08 -27.88
CA ILE A 1083 -20.76 -23.47 -28.01
C ILE A 1083 -21.25 -23.98 -29.36
N CYS A 1084 -20.33 -24.43 -30.20
CA CYS A 1084 -20.62 -25.02 -31.51
C CYS A 1084 -21.07 -26.49 -31.38
N ASP A 1085 -21.67 -27.03 -32.42
CA ASP A 1085 -21.95 -28.47 -32.51
C ASP A 1085 -20.66 -29.30 -32.67
N GLN A 1086 -20.71 -30.60 -32.37
CA GLN A 1086 -19.54 -31.48 -32.51
C GLN A 1086 -19.02 -31.47 -33.96
N LYS A 1087 -17.70 -31.59 -34.12
CA LYS A 1087 -16.94 -31.31 -35.36
C LYS A 1087 -16.81 -29.84 -35.74
N TYR A 1088 -17.24 -28.89 -34.90
CA TYR A 1088 -17.05 -27.46 -35.15
C TYR A 1088 -16.39 -26.77 -33.95
N PHE A 1089 -15.46 -25.86 -34.23
CA PHE A 1089 -14.90 -24.92 -33.24
C PHE A 1089 -15.34 -23.49 -33.55
N ARG A 1090 -15.29 -22.62 -32.54
CA ARG A 1090 -15.65 -21.20 -32.68
C ARG A 1090 -14.46 -20.41 -33.21
N ASN A 1091 -14.63 -19.69 -34.31
CA ASN A 1091 -13.63 -18.77 -34.84
C ASN A 1091 -13.70 -17.37 -34.18
N ASP A 1092 -12.72 -16.51 -34.51
CA ASP A 1092 -12.56 -15.17 -33.93
C ASP A 1092 -13.76 -14.22 -34.15
N LYS A 1093 -14.65 -14.55 -35.11
CA LYS A 1093 -15.88 -13.80 -35.41
C LYS A 1093 -17.10 -14.33 -34.65
N GLY A 1094 -16.94 -15.36 -33.81
CA GLY A 1094 -18.02 -15.96 -33.03
C GLY A 1094 -18.92 -16.92 -33.82
N GLN A 1095 -18.46 -17.39 -34.98
CA GLN A 1095 -19.15 -18.35 -35.84
C GLN A 1095 -18.49 -19.73 -35.73
N CYS A 1096 -19.23 -20.78 -36.08
CA CYS A 1096 -18.78 -22.17 -35.98
C CYS A 1096 -18.20 -22.67 -37.31
N GLU A 1097 -16.96 -23.17 -37.28
CA GLU A 1097 -16.21 -23.65 -38.44
C GLU A 1097 -15.74 -25.09 -38.20
N ASN A 1098 -15.71 -25.92 -39.25
CA ASN A 1098 -15.40 -27.35 -39.14
C ASN A 1098 -13.96 -27.61 -38.63
N CYS A 1099 -13.82 -28.69 -37.86
CA CYS A 1099 -12.55 -29.32 -37.50
C CYS A 1099 -11.84 -29.94 -38.72
N ILE A 1100 -10.56 -30.32 -38.55
CA ILE A 1100 -9.86 -31.18 -39.52
C ILE A 1100 -10.57 -32.52 -39.73
N ASP A 1101 -10.43 -33.09 -40.93
CA ASP A 1101 -11.00 -34.38 -41.28
C ASP A 1101 -10.57 -35.49 -40.32
N ASN A 1102 -11.54 -36.31 -39.89
CA ASN A 1102 -11.41 -37.36 -38.86
C ASN A 1102 -11.17 -36.87 -37.43
N CYS A 1103 -11.49 -35.62 -37.11
CA CYS A 1103 -11.52 -35.11 -35.75
C CYS A 1103 -12.96 -34.84 -35.26
N ASP A 1104 -13.36 -35.45 -34.14
CA ASP A 1104 -14.70 -35.29 -33.58
C ASP A 1104 -14.80 -34.09 -32.60
N GLU A 1105 -13.72 -33.74 -31.90
CA GLU A 1105 -13.62 -32.54 -31.04
C GLU A 1105 -12.32 -31.75 -31.29
N CYS A 1106 -12.44 -30.46 -31.60
CA CYS A 1106 -11.31 -29.54 -31.78
C CYS A 1106 -11.60 -28.19 -31.12
N ASN A 1107 -10.54 -27.45 -30.77
CA ASN A 1107 -10.65 -26.06 -30.30
C ASN A 1107 -10.07 -25.02 -31.28
N GLN A 1108 -9.29 -25.47 -32.27
CA GLN A 1108 -8.67 -24.64 -33.31
C GLN A 1108 -8.59 -25.41 -34.62
N LYS A 1109 -8.45 -24.69 -35.74
CA LYS A 1109 -8.53 -25.24 -37.10
C LYS A 1109 -7.60 -26.43 -37.38
N ASN A 1110 -6.46 -26.54 -36.70
CA ASN A 1110 -5.42 -27.54 -36.96
C ASN A 1110 -5.16 -28.47 -35.76
N THR A 1111 -6.01 -28.48 -34.73
CA THR A 1111 -5.73 -29.14 -33.46
C THR A 1111 -6.91 -29.99 -32.98
N CYS A 1112 -6.75 -31.31 -33.05
CA CYS A 1112 -7.71 -32.25 -32.46
C CYS A 1112 -7.42 -32.46 -30.96
N LEU A 1113 -8.47 -32.69 -30.17
CA LEU A 1113 -8.42 -32.89 -28.72
C LEU A 1113 -8.50 -34.37 -28.34
#